data_AF-A0A934E362-F1
#
_entry.id   AF-A0A934E362-F1
#
_cell.length_a   1.000
_cell.length_b   1.000
_cell.length_c   1.000
_cell.angle_alpha   90.00
_cell.angle_beta   90.00
_cell.angle_gamma   90.00
#
_symmetry.space_group_name_H-M   'P 1'
#
loop_
_entity.id
_entity.type
_entity.pdbx_description
1 polymer ?
#
loop_
_entity_poly.entity_id
_entity_poly.type
_entity_poly.pdbx_seq_one_letter_code
_entity_poly.pdbx_strand_id
1 'polypeptide(L)'
;MVGLLLASCYSPLSFTTAARCDAEADCPTGHSCVEGECRPCPACGAAEVCLKAQCLPAACGDRPCRQGQACIEGACRGADCLGVRCPAGEGCARGGCYPQDCADQSCDEAEVCWAQECREPACVGVTCGMGEVCAGGRCLPSSCAGVVCGQGAACEDGRCQSVRCVGIVCPAGAVCADGRCVSSVCEGVVCADGYGCLEGRCQDARCAGVVCDPGSRCREGACAACGAYEAHCGNLADEDCDGRTDCADADCLDAACGPGGACGAQSCGPGGECEERLEAIGTPCRPAAGECDVEETCDGTGLQCPTDVFAPLGTECRDATEGCDLAEACDGTGAQCPADGTLCPPPAPVFVSTTPTSPSSSTSPLVKGLSSADTATVELYSDSGCTARIGAGAKAAFEGAGIAATVAANVSTTIYAVALNAAGNGSPCTLLTTYVNFDPEHCVGGCVAPETCSGGGVPAVCGCTPTTCQASGAECGLVPDGCGGTLMCGLCGAPQSCGGGGVPNVCGCTPKSCTEQGKQCGTITDGCGAPLVCPSCADGATCGAESLCGPATNLAIFANYAGGTFTINVDEDLPGLVIGLVSYEAMTVTLTGPYLANVLAVHYAGTNSAPGSTTISGISADKVTIAVSPVATLSDPLGDARIMCQYQGGASYSGGCNTRAQVRHYFASTWGGQVALHRCQYGAYPGTLDLSAGGDCACSPTNTCAIERTSCGTLPDGCGGTLSCGTCPSTQSCGGSGTPNLCGGCPAGQRLAGPRYP
;
A
#
# COMPACT_ATOMS: atom_id res chain seq x y z
N MET A 1 44.96 -40.11 -33.83
CA MET A 1 44.21 -41.34 -33.51
C MET A 1 42.83 -40.89 -33.04
N VAL A 2 41.68 -41.13 -33.64
CA VAL A 2 41.12 -41.92 -34.78
C VAL A 2 39.77 -41.20 -35.06
N GLY A 3 39.49 -40.59 -36.23
CA GLY A 3 38.79 -41.14 -37.43
C GLY A 3 37.30 -41.41 -37.14
N LEU A 4 36.25 -40.71 -37.59
CA LEU A 4 35.78 -40.07 -38.85
C LEU A 4 35.38 -41.02 -40.02
N LEU A 5 34.16 -40.76 -40.55
CA LEU A 5 33.51 -41.18 -41.83
C LEU A 5 32.74 -42.53 -41.80
N LEU A 6 31.42 -42.62 -42.09
CA LEU A 6 30.57 -42.24 -43.24
C LEU A 6 30.85 -42.97 -44.56
N ALA A 7 29.73 -43.45 -45.14
CA ALA A 7 29.41 -43.66 -46.57
C ALA A 7 29.78 -44.99 -47.28
N SER A 8 28.70 -45.67 -47.70
CA SER A 8 28.37 -46.09 -49.08
C SER A 8 29.42 -46.75 -49.99
N CYS A 9 29.08 -47.96 -50.48
CA CYS A 9 29.27 -48.42 -51.87
C CYS A 9 28.23 -49.55 -52.09
N TYR A 10 27.28 -49.47 -53.01
CA TYR A 10 27.48 -49.66 -54.45
C TYR A 10 26.32 -49.07 -55.28
N SER A 11 26.68 -48.34 -56.33
CA SER A 11 26.00 -48.31 -57.64
C SER A 11 26.89 -49.12 -58.62
N PRO A 12 26.54 -49.37 -59.90
CA PRO A 12 25.24 -49.44 -60.59
C PRO A 12 25.13 -50.70 -61.51
N LEU A 13 23.97 -50.93 -62.15
CA LEU A 13 23.80 -50.98 -63.62
C LEU A 13 22.41 -51.53 -64.04
N SER A 14 21.57 -50.58 -64.48
CA SER A 14 20.60 -50.61 -65.59
C SER A 14 19.94 -51.91 -66.04
N PHE A 15 18.62 -52.01 -65.84
CA PHE A 15 17.65 -52.28 -66.92
C PHE A 15 16.33 -51.57 -66.59
N THR A 16 15.80 -50.85 -67.57
CA THR A 16 14.64 -49.96 -67.53
C THR A 16 13.32 -50.71 -67.31
N THR A 17 12.61 -50.38 -66.24
CA THR A 17 11.14 -50.45 -66.19
C THR A 17 10.64 -49.00 -66.15
N ALA A 18 9.82 -48.58 -67.11
CA ALA A 18 9.15 -47.29 -67.05
C ALA A 18 8.40 -47.20 -65.71
N ALA A 19 8.61 -46.11 -64.95
CA ALA A 19 7.88 -45.88 -63.71
C ALA A 19 6.39 -45.73 -64.04
N ARG A 20 5.54 -46.49 -63.36
CA ARG A 20 4.09 -46.32 -63.47
C ARG A 20 3.67 -45.07 -62.72
N CYS A 21 2.66 -44.37 -63.22
CA CYS A 21 2.11 -43.15 -62.61
C CYS A 21 0.59 -43.15 -62.71
N ASP A 22 -0.10 -42.59 -61.72
CA ASP A 22 -1.54 -42.32 -61.78
C ASP A 22 -1.81 -40.82 -61.99
N ALA A 23 -0.84 -39.95 -61.67
CA ALA A 23 -0.86 -38.51 -61.92
C ALA A 23 0.52 -37.95 -62.31
N GLU A 24 0.55 -36.71 -62.83
CA GLU A 24 1.79 -36.01 -63.24
C GLU A 24 2.79 -35.84 -62.08
N ALA A 25 2.31 -35.72 -60.84
CA ALA A 25 3.15 -35.59 -59.65
C ALA A 25 3.93 -36.86 -59.29
N ASP A 26 3.54 -38.03 -59.81
CA ASP A 26 4.21 -39.32 -59.54
C ASP A 26 5.49 -39.50 -60.39
N CYS A 27 5.69 -38.64 -61.39
CA CYS A 27 6.81 -38.74 -62.32
C CYS A 27 8.03 -37.93 -61.86
N PRO A 28 9.25 -38.46 -62.07
CA PRO A 28 10.48 -37.75 -61.74
C PRO A 28 10.64 -36.51 -62.60
N THR A 29 11.37 -35.52 -62.09
CA THR A 29 11.61 -34.23 -62.76
C THR A 29 12.08 -34.42 -64.21
N GLY A 30 11.42 -33.73 -65.14
CA GLY A 30 11.67 -33.86 -66.59
C GLY A 30 10.92 -35.01 -67.27
N HIS A 31 10.00 -35.69 -66.57
CA HIS A 31 9.06 -36.66 -67.13
C HIS A 31 7.62 -36.25 -66.83
N SER A 32 6.68 -36.79 -67.60
CA SER A 32 5.24 -36.56 -67.46
C SER A 32 4.47 -37.87 -67.56
N CYS A 33 3.32 -37.94 -66.92
CA CYS A 33 2.50 -39.14 -66.90
C CYS A 33 1.66 -39.26 -68.17
N VAL A 34 1.93 -40.30 -68.97
CA VAL A 34 1.20 -40.57 -70.22
C VAL A 34 0.72 -42.01 -70.21
N GLU A 35 -0.61 -42.19 -70.14
CA GLU A 35 -1.28 -43.51 -70.16
C GLU A 35 -0.77 -44.48 -69.08
N GLY A 36 -0.43 -43.96 -67.91
CA GLY A 36 0.02 -44.77 -66.77
C GLY A 36 1.53 -45.00 -66.70
N GLU A 37 2.32 -44.40 -67.59
CA GLU A 37 3.78 -44.49 -67.61
C GLU A 37 4.45 -43.11 -67.68
N CYS A 38 5.53 -42.91 -66.91
CA CYS A 38 6.31 -41.68 -66.95
C CYS A 38 7.16 -41.61 -68.22
N ARG A 39 6.80 -40.71 -69.13
CA ARG A 39 7.52 -40.44 -70.38
C ARG A 39 8.39 -39.18 -70.26
N PRO A 40 9.64 -39.20 -70.75
CA PRO A 40 10.52 -38.04 -70.70
C PRO A 40 9.95 -36.90 -71.55
N CYS A 41 10.08 -35.70 -71.02
CA CYS A 41 9.69 -34.47 -71.70
C CYS A 41 10.82 -33.96 -72.59
N PRO A 42 10.50 -33.24 -73.68
CA PRO A 42 11.49 -32.39 -74.33
C PRO A 42 11.98 -31.30 -73.34
N ALA A 43 13.17 -30.74 -73.59
CA ALA A 43 13.74 -29.71 -72.73
C ALA A 43 12.92 -28.41 -72.83
N CYS A 44 11.96 -28.23 -71.91
CA CYS A 44 11.11 -27.04 -71.86
C CYS A 44 11.89 -25.82 -71.36
N GLY A 45 11.52 -24.64 -71.86
CA GLY A 45 12.08 -23.37 -71.41
C GLY A 45 11.71 -23.03 -69.96
N ALA A 46 12.39 -22.04 -69.37
CA ALA A 46 12.19 -21.64 -67.97
C ALA A 46 10.78 -21.10 -67.64
N ALA A 47 9.97 -20.75 -68.65
CA ALA A 47 8.60 -20.29 -68.53
C ALA A 47 7.56 -21.32 -69.05
N GLU A 48 7.99 -22.55 -69.26
CA GLU A 48 7.16 -23.65 -69.77
C GLU A 48 7.11 -24.79 -68.75
N VAL A 49 5.97 -25.48 -68.70
CA VAL A 49 5.77 -26.68 -67.90
C VAL A 49 5.52 -27.85 -68.84
N CYS A 50 6.05 -29.01 -68.48
CA CYS A 50 5.77 -30.23 -69.24
C CYS A 50 4.48 -30.90 -68.74
N LEU A 51 3.53 -31.11 -69.64
CA LEU A 51 2.31 -31.91 -69.39
C LEU A 51 2.06 -32.83 -70.58
N LYS A 52 1.74 -34.11 -70.32
CA LYS A 52 1.60 -35.15 -71.37
C LYS A 52 2.70 -35.16 -72.43
N ALA A 53 3.95 -35.01 -72.01
CA ALA A 53 5.17 -34.95 -72.82
C ALA A 53 5.22 -33.77 -73.82
N GLN A 54 4.46 -32.70 -73.58
CA GLN A 54 4.46 -31.46 -74.36
C GLN A 54 4.86 -30.28 -73.47
N CYS A 55 5.70 -29.38 -74.00
CA CYS A 55 6.02 -28.12 -73.33
C CYS A 55 4.91 -27.11 -73.62
N LEU A 56 4.26 -26.62 -72.56
CA LEU A 56 3.17 -25.65 -72.63
C LEU A 56 3.52 -24.44 -71.75
N PRO A 57 3.02 -23.24 -72.06
CA PRO A 57 3.31 -22.06 -71.26
C PRO A 57 2.84 -22.26 -69.80
N ALA A 58 3.72 -21.95 -68.84
CA ALA A 58 3.40 -22.07 -67.42
C ALA A 58 2.49 -20.94 -66.91
N ALA A 59 2.16 -19.95 -67.76
CA ALA A 59 1.29 -18.81 -67.44
C ALA A 59 0.41 -18.43 -68.64
N CYS A 60 -0.79 -17.92 -68.37
CA CYS A 60 -1.65 -17.28 -69.36
C CYS A 60 -1.55 -15.75 -69.20
N GLY A 61 -0.65 -15.11 -69.94
CA GLY A 61 -0.32 -13.70 -69.72
C GLY A 61 0.36 -13.51 -68.34
N ASP A 62 -0.11 -12.56 -67.55
CA ASP A 62 0.39 -12.30 -66.18
C ASP A 62 -0.18 -13.25 -65.12
N ARG A 63 -0.99 -14.24 -65.52
CA ARG A 63 -1.59 -15.23 -64.61
C ARG A 63 -0.74 -16.51 -64.60
N PRO A 64 0.11 -16.74 -63.59
CA PRO A 64 0.84 -17.99 -63.46
C PRO A 64 -0.14 -19.15 -63.23
N CYS A 65 0.02 -20.25 -63.97
CA CYS A 65 -0.75 -21.45 -63.77
C CYS A 65 -0.16 -22.26 -62.61
N ARG A 66 -1.03 -22.98 -61.90
CA ARG A 66 -0.62 -23.78 -60.73
C ARG A 66 0.20 -24.99 -61.16
N GLN A 67 0.91 -25.56 -60.19
CA GLN A 67 1.67 -26.80 -60.40
C GLN A 67 0.77 -27.90 -60.99
N GLY A 68 1.18 -28.49 -62.12
CA GLY A 68 0.40 -29.51 -62.86
C GLY A 68 -0.63 -28.96 -63.87
N GLN A 69 -0.69 -27.65 -64.06
CA GLN A 69 -1.50 -26.98 -65.09
C GLN A 69 -0.61 -26.18 -66.05
N ALA A 70 -1.11 -25.97 -67.26
CA ALA A 70 -0.50 -25.07 -68.24
C ALA A 70 -1.55 -24.20 -68.91
N CYS A 71 -1.08 -23.17 -69.62
CA CYS A 71 -1.93 -22.37 -70.45
C CYS A 71 -2.38 -23.16 -71.69
N ILE A 72 -3.65 -23.56 -71.70
CA ILE A 72 -4.27 -24.31 -72.77
C ILE A 72 -5.46 -23.48 -73.26
N GLU A 73 -5.38 -23.00 -74.50
CA GLU A 73 -6.41 -22.14 -75.11
C GLU A 73 -6.72 -20.86 -74.30
N GLY A 74 -5.69 -20.27 -73.68
CA GLY A 74 -5.80 -19.00 -72.95
C GLY A 74 -6.24 -19.14 -71.48
N ALA A 75 -6.50 -20.35 -70.98
CA ALA A 75 -6.85 -20.61 -69.58
C ALA A 75 -5.90 -21.63 -68.92
N CYS A 76 -5.69 -21.50 -67.61
CA CYS A 76 -4.90 -22.47 -66.83
C CYS A 76 -5.69 -23.75 -66.64
N ARG A 77 -5.26 -24.83 -67.31
CA ARG A 77 -5.95 -26.13 -67.30
C ARG A 77 -4.97 -27.26 -67.04
N GLY A 78 -5.45 -28.33 -66.41
CA GLY A 78 -4.65 -29.54 -66.16
C GLY A 78 -4.45 -30.40 -67.42
N ALA A 79 -3.50 -31.34 -67.36
CA ALA A 79 -3.19 -32.29 -68.43
C ALA A 79 -4.42 -33.04 -68.99
N ASP A 80 -5.42 -33.32 -68.15
CA ASP A 80 -6.65 -34.01 -68.53
C ASP A 80 -7.49 -33.24 -69.55
N CYS A 81 -7.34 -31.91 -69.59
CA CYS A 81 -8.04 -31.03 -70.50
C CYS A 81 -7.27 -30.72 -71.79
N LEU A 82 -6.06 -31.26 -71.94
CA LEU A 82 -5.27 -31.12 -73.15
C LEU A 82 -5.95 -31.87 -74.31
N GLY A 83 -6.48 -31.12 -75.29
CA GLY A 83 -7.20 -31.66 -76.45
C GLY A 83 -8.71 -31.80 -76.28
N VAL A 84 -9.27 -31.44 -75.12
CA VAL A 84 -10.72 -31.41 -74.87
C VAL A 84 -11.29 -30.09 -75.40
N ARG A 85 -12.27 -30.15 -76.31
CA ARG A 85 -12.95 -28.96 -76.85
C ARG A 85 -14.34 -28.82 -76.24
N CYS A 86 -14.51 -27.83 -75.37
CA CYS A 86 -15.80 -27.52 -74.77
C CYS A 86 -16.61 -26.54 -75.64
N PRO A 87 -17.95 -26.64 -75.63
CA PRO A 87 -18.84 -25.65 -76.25
C PRO A 87 -18.59 -24.24 -75.69
N ALA A 88 -19.01 -23.22 -76.44
CA ALA A 88 -18.92 -21.83 -75.98
C ALA A 88 -19.72 -21.62 -74.69
N GLY A 89 -19.09 -20.99 -73.69
CA GLY A 89 -19.65 -20.79 -72.35
C GLY A 89 -19.40 -21.95 -71.38
N GLU A 90 -18.62 -22.96 -71.76
CA GLU A 90 -18.20 -24.06 -70.89
C GLU A 90 -16.67 -24.13 -70.75
N GLY A 91 -16.20 -24.41 -69.54
CA GLY A 91 -14.80 -24.67 -69.21
C GLY A 91 -14.52 -26.16 -69.03
N CYS A 92 -13.27 -26.58 -69.29
CA CYS A 92 -12.86 -27.97 -69.05
C CYS A 92 -12.35 -28.17 -67.62
N ALA A 93 -12.86 -29.18 -66.93
CA ALA A 93 -12.39 -29.65 -65.64
C ALA A 93 -12.31 -31.18 -65.59
N ARG A 94 -11.17 -31.73 -65.16
CA ARG A 94 -10.91 -33.19 -65.07
C ARG A 94 -11.31 -33.99 -66.32
N GLY A 95 -11.08 -33.40 -67.50
CA GLY A 95 -11.39 -34.01 -68.80
C GLY A 95 -12.86 -33.93 -69.25
N GLY A 96 -13.75 -33.30 -68.46
CA GLY A 96 -15.15 -33.03 -68.81
C GLY A 96 -15.42 -31.54 -69.02
N CYS A 97 -16.51 -31.21 -69.71
CA CYS A 97 -16.96 -29.83 -69.93
C CYS A 97 -18.08 -29.46 -68.96
N TYR A 98 -17.95 -28.29 -68.35
CA TYR A 98 -18.87 -27.75 -67.35
C TYR A 98 -19.20 -26.31 -67.68
N PRO A 99 -20.42 -25.82 -67.38
CA PRO A 99 -20.76 -24.41 -67.55
C PRO A 99 -19.74 -23.51 -66.84
N GLN A 100 -19.34 -22.43 -67.48
CA GLN A 100 -18.43 -21.45 -66.88
C GLN A 100 -19.11 -20.80 -65.66
N ASP A 101 -20.36 -20.38 -65.83
CA ASP A 101 -21.16 -19.71 -64.81
C ASP A 101 -22.25 -20.62 -64.24
N CYS A 102 -22.59 -20.42 -62.97
CA CYS A 102 -23.76 -21.05 -62.36
C CYS A 102 -25.03 -20.23 -62.65
N ALA A 103 -26.20 -20.82 -62.37
CA ALA A 103 -27.48 -20.16 -62.67
C ALA A 103 -27.63 -18.80 -61.95
N ASP A 104 -27.06 -18.69 -60.75
CA ASP A 104 -27.22 -17.54 -59.86
C ASP A 104 -25.91 -16.76 -59.60
N GLN A 105 -24.78 -17.18 -60.20
CA GLN A 105 -23.49 -16.51 -60.00
C GLN A 105 -22.55 -16.69 -61.20
N SER A 106 -21.89 -15.60 -61.60
CA SER A 106 -20.80 -15.63 -62.57
C SER A 106 -19.50 -16.03 -61.91
N CYS A 107 -18.81 -17.03 -62.47
CA CYS A 107 -17.55 -17.54 -61.94
C CYS A 107 -16.36 -16.88 -62.60
N ASP A 108 -15.19 -16.92 -61.97
CA ASP A 108 -13.95 -16.42 -62.60
C ASP A 108 -13.65 -17.21 -63.89
N GLU A 109 -12.94 -16.60 -64.83
CA GLU A 109 -12.54 -17.24 -66.09
C GLU A 109 -11.72 -18.54 -65.87
N ALA A 110 -11.09 -18.70 -64.71
CA ALA A 110 -10.35 -19.89 -64.32
C ALA A 110 -11.17 -20.94 -63.53
N GLU A 111 -12.46 -20.70 -63.29
CA GLU A 111 -13.37 -21.59 -62.54
C GLU A 111 -14.45 -22.19 -63.45
N VAL A 112 -15.14 -23.22 -62.96
CA VAL A 112 -16.33 -23.77 -63.60
C VAL A 112 -17.43 -23.98 -62.58
N CYS A 113 -18.68 -23.93 -63.04
CA CYS A 113 -19.83 -24.24 -62.22
C CYS A 113 -19.94 -25.75 -61.99
N TRP A 114 -19.83 -26.16 -60.72
CA TRP A 114 -20.09 -27.52 -60.28
C TRP A 114 -21.02 -27.52 -59.08
N ALA A 115 -22.19 -28.17 -59.23
CA ALA A 115 -23.23 -28.24 -58.19
C ALA A 115 -23.71 -26.86 -57.67
N GLN A 116 -23.88 -25.88 -58.56
CA GLN A 116 -24.25 -24.48 -58.27
C GLN A 116 -23.17 -23.69 -57.49
N GLU A 117 -21.94 -24.19 -57.42
CA GLU A 117 -20.81 -23.51 -56.79
C GLU A 117 -19.71 -23.27 -57.82
N CYS A 118 -19.14 -22.05 -57.84
CA CYS A 118 -17.94 -21.75 -58.62
C CYS A 118 -16.77 -22.49 -57.99
N ARG A 119 -16.19 -23.43 -58.73
CA ARG A 119 -15.08 -24.25 -58.26
C ARG A 119 -13.94 -24.23 -59.25
N GLU A 120 -12.74 -24.28 -58.69
CA GLU A 120 -11.53 -24.51 -59.48
C GLU A 120 -11.64 -25.86 -60.23
N PRO A 121 -11.18 -25.94 -61.50
CA PRO A 121 -11.26 -27.14 -62.31
C PRO A 121 -10.64 -28.39 -61.67
N ALA A 122 -9.63 -28.22 -60.81
CA ALA A 122 -9.01 -29.32 -60.07
C ALA A 122 -9.86 -29.84 -58.90
N CYS A 123 -10.74 -28.99 -58.35
CA CYS A 123 -11.63 -29.28 -57.23
C CYS A 123 -13.01 -29.82 -57.66
N VAL A 124 -13.27 -29.88 -58.95
CA VAL A 124 -14.48 -30.51 -59.51
C VAL A 124 -14.50 -31.99 -59.16
N GLY A 125 -15.58 -32.44 -58.52
CA GLY A 125 -15.74 -33.82 -58.03
C GLY A 125 -14.89 -34.18 -56.80
N VAL A 126 -14.15 -33.25 -56.21
CA VAL A 126 -13.43 -33.45 -54.94
C VAL A 126 -14.37 -33.15 -53.77
N THR A 127 -14.44 -34.08 -52.80
CA THR A 127 -15.22 -33.91 -51.56
C THR A 127 -14.27 -33.91 -50.37
N CYS A 128 -14.20 -32.79 -49.65
CA CYS A 128 -13.33 -32.63 -48.48
C CYS A 128 -14.07 -32.91 -47.17
N GLY A 129 -13.33 -33.27 -46.11
CA GLY A 129 -13.89 -33.53 -44.78
C GLY A 129 -14.39 -32.25 -44.10
N MET A 130 -15.06 -32.39 -42.95
CA MET A 130 -15.45 -31.24 -42.14
C MET A 130 -14.20 -30.46 -41.68
N GLY A 131 -14.18 -29.15 -41.93
CA GLY A 131 -13.06 -28.27 -41.57
C GLY A 131 -11.93 -28.22 -42.60
N GLU A 132 -12.17 -28.73 -43.81
CA GLU A 132 -11.25 -28.65 -44.94
C GLU A 132 -11.90 -27.93 -46.12
N VAL A 133 -11.08 -27.18 -46.86
CA VAL A 133 -11.46 -26.51 -48.11
C VAL A 133 -10.61 -27.07 -49.24
N CYS A 134 -11.21 -27.24 -50.42
CA CYS A 134 -10.45 -27.71 -51.59
C CYS A 134 -9.69 -26.54 -52.21
N ALA A 135 -8.37 -26.70 -52.38
CA ALA A 135 -7.53 -25.75 -53.10
C ALA A 135 -6.50 -26.53 -53.93
N GLY A 136 -6.37 -26.22 -55.23
CA GLY A 136 -5.42 -26.92 -56.12
C GLY A 136 -5.70 -28.43 -56.26
N GLY A 137 -6.94 -28.86 -56.07
CA GLY A 137 -7.35 -30.28 -56.13
C GLY A 137 -7.03 -31.10 -54.87
N ARG A 138 -6.53 -30.47 -53.80
CA ARG A 138 -6.24 -31.08 -52.50
C ARG A 138 -7.17 -30.52 -51.42
N CYS A 139 -7.51 -31.34 -50.43
CA CYS A 139 -8.22 -30.88 -49.25
C CYS A 139 -7.21 -30.35 -48.24
N LEU A 140 -7.31 -29.06 -47.91
CA LEU A 140 -6.44 -28.38 -46.95
C LEU A 140 -7.26 -27.92 -45.74
N PRO A 141 -6.69 -27.92 -44.52
CA PRO A 141 -7.41 -27.46 -43.33
C PRO A 141 -7.84 -26.00 -43.46
N SER A 142 -9.02 -25.65 -42.99
CA SER A 142 -9.50 -24.25 -42.94
C SER A 142 -8.90 -23.46 -41.77
N SER A 143 -7.92 -24.02 -41.05
CA SER A 143 -7.27 -23.39 -39.90
C SER A 143 -5.83 -23.88 -39.71
N CYS A 144 -4.92 -22.97 -39.33
CA CYS A 144 -3.52 -23.28 -39.00
C CYS A 144 -3.26 -23.12 -37.50
N ALA A 145 -2.81 -24.17 -36.81
CA ALA A 145 -2.33 -24.10 -35.41
C ALA A 145 -3.24 -23.27 -34.45
N GLY A 146 -4.56 -23.34 -34.62
CA GLY A 146 -5.55 -22.61 -33.81
C GLY A 146 -6.05 -21.28 -34.40
N VAL A 147 -5.51 -20.84 -35.54
CA VAL A 147 -5.98 -19.67 -36.31
C VAL A 147 -6.96 -20.15 -37.37
N VAL A 148 -8.22 -19.71 -37.29
CA VAL A 148 -9.23 -19.96 -38.34
C VAL A 148 -8.91 -19.07 -39.53
N CYS A 149 -8.67 -19.65 -40.70
CA CYS A 149 -8.42 -18.89 -41.91
C CYS A 149 -9.72 -18.23 -42.38
N GLY A 150 -9.63 -16.97 -42.82
CA GLY A 150 -10.77 -16.19 -43.33
C GLY A 150 -11.43 -16.85 -44.54
N GLN A 151 -12.59 -16.33 -44.95
CA GLN A 151 -13.29 -16.85 -46.13
C GLN A 151 -12.38 -16.82 -47.37
N GLY A 152 -12.33 -17.94 -48.10
CA GLY A 152 -11.47 -18.07 -49.28
C GLY A 152 -9.99 -18.30 -48.97
N ALA A 153 -9.62 -18.69 -47.75
CA ALA A 153 -8.25 -19.06 -47.39
C ALA A 153 -8.17 -20.49 -46.80
N ALA A 154 -7.05 -21.16 -47.05
CA ALA A 154 -6.72 -22.50 -46.55
C ALA A 154 -5.37 -22.51 -45.85
N CYS A 155 -5.15 -23.52 -45.01
CA CYS A 155 -3.87 -23.71 -44.33
C CYS A 155 -2.89 -24.47 -45.23
N GLU A 156 -1.84 -23.78 -45.67
CA GLU A 156 -0.70 -24.38 -46.39
C GLU A 156 0.59 -23.98 -45.67
N ASP A 157 1.42 -24.97 -45.34
CA ASP A 157 2.69 -24.82 -44.61
C ASP A 157 2.59 -23.98 -43.31
N GLY A 158 1.48 -24.14 -42.59
CA GLY A 158 1.24 -23.48 -41.30
C GLY A 158 0.83 -22.01 -41.40
N ARG A 159 0.56 -21.50 -42.60
CA ARG A 159 0.04 -20.14 -42.83
C ARG A 159 -1.31 -20.17 -43.54
N CYS A 160 -2.19 -19.25 -43.18
CA CYS A 160 -3.44 -19.05 -43.92
C CYS A 160 -3.12 -18.36 -45.24
N GLN A 161 -3.23 -19.10 -46.35
CA GLN A 161 -3.03 -18.59 -47.69
C GLN A 161 -4.37 -18.53 -48.41
N SER A 162 -4.58 -17.53 -49.28
CA SER A 162 -5.74 -17.53 -50.18
C SER A 162 -5.78 -18.83 -50.96
N VAL A 163 -6.96 -19.47 -51.08
CA VAL A 163 -7.14 -20.71 -51.87
C VAL A 163 -6.70 -20.50 -53.32
N ARG A 164 -6.71 -19.24 -53.79
CA ARG A 164 -6.23 -18.84 -55.11
C ARG A 164 -4.70 -18.77 -55.23
N CYS A 165 -3.98 -18.66 -54.12
CA CYS A 165 -2.51 -18.63 -54.06
C CYS A 165 -1.88 -19.98 -53.68
N VAL A 166 -2.68 -20.92 -53.16
CA VAL A 166 -2.23 -22.28 -52.84
C VAL A 166 -1.66 -22.96 -54.09
N GLY A 167 -0.38 -23.34 -54.03
CA GLY A 167 0.36 -23.95 -55.13
C GLY A 167 0.82 -23.01 -56.25
N ILE A 168 0.71 -21.69 -56.09
CA ILE A 168 1.31 -20.69 -56.98
C ILE A 168 2.72 -20.34 -56.47
N VAL A 169 3.73 -20.55 -57.31
CA VAL A 169 5.13 -20.18 -57.01
C VAL A 169 5.44 -18.84 -57.68
N CYS A 170 5.59 -17.79 -56.88
CA CYS A 170 5.98 -16.47 -57.37
C CYS A 170 7.49 -16.35 -57.60
N PRO A 171 7.93 -15.51 -58.56
CA PRO A 171 9.35 -15.22 -58.76
C PRO A 171 9.95 -14.55 -57.52
N ALA A 172 11.28 -14.62 -57.38
CA ALA A 172 11.99 -14.05 -56.23
C ALA A 172 11.70 -12.54 -56.10
N GLY A 173 11.33 -12.10 -54.89
CA GLY A 173 10.94 -10.71 -54.62
C GLY A 173 9.49 -10.37 -54.99
N ALA A 174 8.63 -11.38 -55.16
CA ALA A 174 7.20 -11.20 -55.31
C ALA A 174 6.43 -12.09 -54.32
N VAL A 175 5.28 -11.60 -53.86
CA VAL A 175 4.35 -12.33 -52.98
C VAL A 175 3.06 -12.62 -53.76
N CYS A 176 2.42 -13.76 -53.50
CA CYS A 176 1.12 -14.03 -54.11
C CYS A 176 0.01 -13.25 -53.40
N ALA A 177 -0.73 -12.47 -54.19
CA ALA A 177 -1.85 -11.64 -53.82
C ALA A 177 -3.04 -12.02 -54.72
N ASP A 178 -4.05 -12.66 -54.14
CA ASP A 178 -5.28 -13.10 -54.83
C ASP A 178 -5.06 -13.85 -56.17
N GLY A 179 -4.10 -14.77 -56.19
CA GLY A 179 -3.76 -15.56 -57.37
C GLY A 179 -2.80 -14.89 -58.37
N ARG A 180 -2.28 -13.69 -58.05
CA ARG A 180 -1.28 -12.96 -58.86
C ARG A 180 -0.02 -12.69 -58.06
N CYS A 181 1.14 -12.66 -58.72
CA CYS A 181 2.39 -12.29 -58.06
C CYS A 181 2.60 -10.78 -58.11
N VAL A 182 2.62 -10.12 -56.95
CA VAL A 182 2.90 -8.68 -56.82
C VAL A 182 4.27 -8.47 -56.19
N SER A 183 4.98 -7.41 -56.63
CA SER A 183 6.33 -7.10 -56.14
C SER A 183 6.34 -6.87 -54.63
N SER A 184 7.31 -7.44 -53.92
CA SER A 184 7.55 -7.14 -52.50
C SER A 184 8.38 -5.87 -52.29
N VAL A 185 8.69 -5.15 -53.37
CA VAL A 185 9.42 -3.87 -53.34
C VAL A 185 8.56 -2.80 -54.02
N CYS A 186 8.36 -1.67 -53.32
CA CYS A 186 7.56 -0.55 -53.78
C CYS A 186 8.38 0.74 -53.67
N GLU A 187 8.66 1.40 -54.81
CA GLU A 187 9.47 2.63 -54.89
C GLU A 187 10.82 2.57 -54.11
N GLY A 188 11.44 1.39 -54.05
CA GLY A 188 12.71 1.16 -53.35
C GLY A 188 12.58 0.72 -51.88
N VAL A 189 11.35 0.68 -51.35
CA VAL A 189 11.03 0.15 -50.01
C VAL A 189 10.69 -1.33 -50.11
N VAL A 190 11.36 -2.16 -49.32
CA VAL A 190 10.99 -3.59 -49.18
C VAL A 190 9.80 -3.68 -48.25
N CYS A 191 8.66 -4.14 -48.76
CA CYS A 191 7.45 -4.33 -47.98
C CYS A 191 7.64 -5.47 -46.98
N ALA A 192 7.04 -5.32 -45.79
CA ALA A 192 7.07 -6.33 -44.75
C ALA A 192 6.46 -7.66 -45.23
N ASP A 193 6.82 -8.77 -44.59
CA ASP A 193 6.32 -10.10 -44.95
C ASP A 193 4.77 -10.13 -44.96
N GLY A 194 4.19 -10.53 -46.10
CA GLY A 194 2.73 -10.52 -46.31
C GLY A 194 2.17 -9.23 -46.93
N TYR A 195 3.01 -8.22 -47.17
CA TYR A 195 2.66 -6.97 -47.86
C TYR A 195 3.26 -6.96 -49.27
N GLY A 196 2.48 -6.45 -50.23
CA GLY A 196 2.86 -6.31 -51.63
C GLY A 196 2.73 -4.86 -52.10
N CYS A 197 3.45 -4.51 -53.16
CA CYS A 197 3.35 -3.20 -53.80
C CYS A 197 2.05 -3.12 -54.59
N LEU A 198 1.08 -2.41 -54.04
CA LEU A 198 -0.23 -2.16 -54.62
C LEU A 198 -0.41 -0.65 -54.75
N GLU A 199 -0.71 -0.19 -55.96
CA GLU A 199 -0.94 1.23 -56.27
C GLU A 199 0.21 2.17 -55.82
N GLY A 200 1.46 1.68 -55.88
CA GLY A 200 2.64 2.45 -55.51
C GLY A 200 2.92 2.51 -54.01
N ARG A 201 2.20 1.77 -53.17
CA ARG A 201 2.43 1.68 -51.72
C ARG A 201 2.56 0.23 -51.24
N CYS A 202 3.27 0.02 -50.13
CA CYS A 202 3.28 -1.26 -49.44
C CYS A 202 1.94 -1.45 -48.74
N GLN A 203 1.08 -2.29 -49.29
CA GLN A 203 -0.22 -2.61 -48.73
C GLN A 203 -0.30 -4.11 -48.45
N ASP A 204 -1.24 -4.52 -47.60
CA ASP A 204 -1.46 -5.94 -47.34
C ASP A 204 -1.71 -6.66 -48.67
N ALA A 205 -0.94 -7.72 -48.96
CA ALA A 205 -1.04 -8.42 -50.23
C ALA A 205 -2.45 -9.01 -50.45
N ARG A 206 -3.22 -9.23 -49.38
CA ARG A 206 -4.61 -9.69 -49.43
C ARG A 206 -5.58 -8.61 -49.92
N CYS A 207 -5.16 -7.35 -49.99
CA CYS A 207 -5.98 -6.22 -50.42
C CYS A 207 -5.89 -5.94 -51.93
N ALA A 208 -5.14 -6.74 -52.69
CA ALA A 208 -5.06 -6.60 -54.14
C ALA A 208 -6.46 -6.74 -54.78
N GLY A 209 -7.00 -5.64 -55.30
CA GLY A 209 -8.32 -5.60 -55.94
C GLY A 209 -9.49 -5.31 -54.99
N VAL A 210 -9.24 -5.04 -53.70
CA VAL A 210 -10.28 -4.63 -52.75
C VAL A 210 -10.49 -3.13 -52.85
N VAL A 211 -11.66 -2.70 -53.35
CA VAL A 211 -12.05 -1.29 -53.42
C VAL A 211 -12.90 -0.96 -52.20
N CYS A 212 -12.46 0.00 -51.39
CA CYS A 212 -13.15 0.43 -50.18
C CYS A 212 -13.92 1.75 -50.39
N ASP A 213 -15.03 1.88 -49.66
CA ASP A 213 -15.84 3.10 -49.66
C ASP A 213 -15.06 4.28 -49.05
N PRO A 214 -15.39 5.54 -49.42
CA PRO A 214 -14.76 6.72 -48.84
C PRO A 214 -14.79 6.72 -47.31
N GLY A 215 -13.62 6.88 -46.66
CA GLY A 215 -13.47 6.78 -45.20
C GLY A 215 -13.16 5.38 -44.67
N SER A 216 -12.83 4.43 -45.56
CA SER A 216 -12.34 3.10 -45.20
C SER A 216 -11.11 2.70 -46.01
N ARG A 217 -10.19 1.97 -45.40
CA ARG A 217 -8.98 1.41 -46.03
C ARG A 217 -8.96 -0.11 -45.90
N CYS A 218 -8.36 -0.79 -46.87
CA CYS A 218 -8.27 -2.25 -46.82
C CYS A 218 -7.21 -2.71 -45.81
N ARG A 219 -7.60 -3.57 -44.87
CA ARG A 219 -6.73 -4.23 -43.90
C ARG A 219 -7.11 -5.71 -43.81
N GLU A 220 -6.14 -6.61 -43.87
CA GLU A 220 -6.37 -8.08 -43.87
C GLU A 220 -7.28 -8.61 -44.98
N GLY A 221 -7.35 -7.90 -46.12
CA GLY A 221 -8.22 -8.27 -47.24
C GLY A 221 -9.67 -7.83 -47.11
N ALA A 222 -10.01 -6.98 -46.13
CA ALA A 222 -11.34 -6.40 -45.97
C ALA A 222 -11.28 -4.88 -45.72
N CYS A 223 -12.35 -4.17 -46.07
CA CYS A 223 -12.44 -2.73 -45.81
C CYS A 223 -12.72 -2.46 -44.33
N ALA A 224 -11.83 -1.71 -43.69
CA ALA A 224 -11.96 -1.25 -42.32
C ALA A 224 -12.12 0.27 -42.31
N ALA A 225 -13.03 0.80 -41.50
CA ALA A 225 -13.20 2.25 -41.33
C ALA A 225 -11.91 2.87 -40.79
N CYS A 226 -11.53 4.03 -41.35
CA CYS A 226 -10.42 4.81 -40.84
C CYS A 226 -10.78 5.41 -39.47
N GLY A 227 -9.77 5.63 -38.63
CA GLY A 227 -9.93 6.32 -37.35
C GLY A 227 -10.37 7.77 -37.54
N ALA A 228 -10.73 8.44 -36.45
CA ALA A 228 -10.97 9.89 -36.47
C ALA A 228 -9.70 10.70 -36.15
N TYR A 229 -8.61 10.00 -35.81
CA TYR A 229 -7.28 10.51 -35.46
C TYR A 229 -6.29 9.36 -35.60
N GLU A 230 -5.02 9.70 -35.83
CA GLU A 230 -3.90 8.76 -35.85
C GLU A 230 -3.74 8.04 -34.50
N ALA A 231 -3.95 6.73 -34.48
CA ALA A 231 -3.92 5.94 -33.25
C ALA A 231 -2.50 5.51 -32.88
N HIS A 232 -1.56 5.49 -33.82
CA HIS A 232 -0.20 4.99 -33.63
C HIS A 232 0.84 5.84 -34.38
N CYS A 233 1.32 6.89 -33.74
CA CYS A 233 2.39 7.73 -34.28
C CYS A 233 3.74 7.00 -34.40
N GLY A 234 4.45 7.20 -35.51
CA GLY A 234 5.81 6.69 -35.78
C GLY A 234 5.86 5.37 -36.55
N ASN A 235 4.76 4.93 -37.15
CA ASN A 235 4.66 3.65 -37.86
C ASN A 235 4.54 3.80 -39.40
N LEU A 236 4.61 5.05 -39.91
CA LEU A 236 4.47 5.41 -41.33
C LEU A 236 3.12 5.06 -41.95
N ALA A 237 2.10 4.82 -41.13
CA ALA A 237 0.75 4.52 -41.57
C ALA A 237 -0.18 5.74 -41.37
N ASP A 238 -1.25 5.76 -42.16
CA ASP A 238 -2.24 6.85 -42.26
C ASP A 238 -3.57 6.31 -41.73
N GLU A 239 -3.72 6.25 -40.40
CA GLU A 239 -4.78 5.54 -39.68
C GLU A 239 -6.15 6.21 -39.79
N ASP A 240 -6.19 7.51 -39.98
CA ASP A 240 -7.40 8.30 -40.20
C ASP A 240 -7.66 8.63 -41.68
N CYS A 241 -6.73 8.27 -42.58
CA CYS A 241 -6.86 8.34 -44.02
C CYS A 241 -6.98 9.77 -44.56
N ASP A 242 -6.34 10.73 -43.89
CA ASP A 242 -6.31 12.14 -44.33
C ASP A 242 -5.22 12.41 -45.39
N GLY A 243 -4.35 11.43 -45.64
CA GLY A 243 -3.26 11.48 -46.60
C GLY A 243 -1.93 11.95 -46.05
N ARG A 244 -1.83 12.16 -44.74
CA ARG A 244 -0.62 12.48 -43.99
C ARG A 244 -0.27 11.30 -43.10
N THR A 245 0.98 11.23 -42.69
CA THR A 245 1.50 10.16 -41.83
C THR A 245 2.39 10.78 -40.78
N ASP A 246 2.31 10.30 -39.54
CA ASP A 246 3.22 10.66 -38.46
C ASP A 246 3.35 12.19 -38.27
N CYS A 247 4.56 12.76 -38.31
CA CYS A 247 4.77 14.20 -38.08
C CYS A 247 4.16 15.13 -39.13
N ALA A 248 3.84 14.63 -40.32
CA ALA A 248 3.13 15.42 -41.33
C ALA A 248 1.65 15.62 -40.96
N ASP A 249 1.15 14.77 -40.07
CA ASP A 249 -0.20 14.78 -39.53
C ASP A 249 -0.32 15.71 -38.31
N ALA A 250 -1.40 16.48 -38.25
CA ALA A 250 -1.67 17.37 -37.14
C ALA A 250 -2.09 16.60 -35.87
N ASP A 251 -2.62 15.38 -36.03
CA ASP A 251 -3.16 14.58 -34.94
C ASP A 251 -2.07 13.83 -34.17
N CYS A 252 -0.88 13.68 -34.76
CA CYS A 252 0.25 13.01 -34.12
C CYS A 252 1.14 13.89 -33.23
N LEU A 253 1.16 15.22 -33.46
CA LEU A 253 2.04 16.15 -32.74
C LEU A 253 3.44 15.54 -32.50
N ASP A 254 4.11 15.82 -31.38
CA ASP A 254 5.45 15.31 -31.08
C ASP A 254 5.52 13.79 -30.78
N ALA A 255 4.40 13.05 -30.81
CA ALA A 255 4.36 11.64 -30.41
C ALA A 255 5.06 10.68 -31.39
N ALA A 256 5.28 11.11 -32.64
CA ALA A 256 6.03 10.36 -33.64
C ALA A 256 7.56 10.50 -33.51
N CYS A 257 8.05 11.45 -32.72
CA CYS A 257 9.48 11.71 -32.57
C CYS A 257 10.11 10.92 -31.43
N GLY A 258 11.40 10.57 -31.58
CA GLY A 258 12.13 9.78 -30.59
C GLY A 258 12.17 10.45 -29.21
N PRO A 259 12.42 9.67 -28.13
CA PRO A 259 12.52 10.25 -26.79
C PRO A 259 13.65 11.30 -26.78
N GLY A 260 13.32 12.51 -26.31
CA GLY A 260 14.29 13.57 -26.10
C GLY A 260 15.38 13.20 -25.09
N GLY A 261 16.43 14.02 -25.02
CA GLY A 261 17.39 14.01 -23.91
C GLY A 261 17.14 15.19 -22.97
N ALA A 262 17.96 15.27 -21.92
CA ALA A 262 17.83 16.35 -20.93
C ALA A 262 18.11 17.76 -21.49
N CYS A 263 18.72 17.86 -22.68
CA CYS A 263 19.00 19.13 -23.36
C CYS A 263 18.08 19.45 -24.53
N GLY A 264 17.00 18.69 -24.70
CA GLY A 264 16.01 18.98 -25.71
C GLY A 264 15.25 17.74 -26.14
N ALA A 265 14.15 17.99 -26.84
CA ALA A 265 13.33 16.94 -27.41
C ALA A 265 13.24 17.10 -28.92
N GLN A 266 13.00 16.00 -29.60
CA GLN A 266 12.59 16.05 -30.98
C GLN A 266 11.10 16.41 -31.04
N SER A 267 10.74 17.19 -32.05
CA SER A 267 9.39 17.72 -32.20
C SER A 267 9.01 17.87 -33.65
N CYS A 268 7.73 17.74 -33.96
CA CYS A 268 7.30 17.86 -35.34
C CYS A 268 7.41 19.31 -35.80
N GLY A 269 8.25 19.50 -36.82
CA GLY A 269 8.44 20.76 -37.49
C GLY A 269 7.28 21.09 -38.43
N PRO A 270 7.18 22.34 -38.89
CA PRO A 270 6.17 22.77 -39.85
C PRO A 270 6.27 22.05 -41.22
N GLY A 271 7.38 21.35 -41.49
CA GLY A 271 7.60 20.53 -42.68
C GLY A 271 7.11 19.08 -42.57
N GLY A 272 6.61 18.65 -41.41
CA GLY A 272 6.15 17.28 -41.20
C GLY A 272 7.27 16.27 -40.88
N GLU A 273 8.45 16.76 -40.51
CA GLU A 273 9.61 15.96 -40.12
C GLU A 273 9.97 16.23 -38.64
N CYS A 274 10.68 15.30 -37.99
CA CYS A 274 11.19 15.51 -36.63
C CYS A 274 12.37 16.48 -36.63
N GLU A 275 12.21 17.61 -35.97
CA GLU A 275 13.24 18.64 -35.79
C GLU A 275 13.72 18.66 -34.33
N GLU A 276 15.02 18.94 -34.13
CA GLU A 276 15.59 19.06 -32.79
C GLU A 276 15.22 20.40 -32.15
N ARG A 277 14.52 20.36 -31.02
CA ARG A 277 14.26 21.52 -30.18
C ARG A 277 15.18 21.47 -28.97
N LEU A 278 16.29 22.19 -29.09
CA LEU A 278 17.30 22.31 -28.04
C LEU A 278 16.85 23.29 -26.96
N GLU A 279 17.14 22.92 -25.71
CA GLU A 279 17.03 23.82 -24.57
C GLU A 279 18.05 24.96 -24.66
N ALA A 280 17.78 26.05 -23.94
CA ALA A 280 18.68 27.21 -23.93
C ALA A 280 20.08 26.83 -23.44
N ILE A 281 21.11 27.48 -24.02
CA ILE A 281 22.48 27.34 -23.52
C ILE A 281 22.54 27.74 -22.04
N GLY A 282 23.14 26.89 -21.21
CA GLY A 282 23.20 27.08 -19.76
C GLY A 282 22.03 26.47 -18.97
N THR A 283 21.05 25.81 -19.62
CA THR A 283 20.00 25.06 -18.91
C THR A 283 20.59 23.83 -18.22
N PRO A 284 20.38 23.62 -16.91
CA PRO A 284 20.84 22.42 -16.20
C PRO A 284 20.21 21.15 -16.77
N CYS A 285 21.04 20.19 -17.18
CA CYS A 285 20.58 18.91 -17.76
C CYS A 285 20.95 17.70 -16.91
N ARG A 286 21.97 17.81 -16.05
CA ARG A 286 22.23 16.85 -14.99
C ARG A 286 22.62 17.63 -13.73
N PRO A 287 21.92 17.43 -12.61
CA PRO A 287 22.33 18.03 -11.34
C PRO A 287 23.61 17.36 -10.84
N ALA A 288 24.45 18.12 -10.13
CA ALA A 288 25.63 17.58 -9.46
C ALA A 288 25.25 16.44 -8.49
N ALA A 289 25.87 15.27 -8.64
CA ALA A 289 25.65 14.08 -7.80
C ALA A 289 26.48 14.08 -6.50
N GLY A 290 27.31 15.10 -6.27
CA GLY A 290 28.11 15.28 -5.06
C GLY A 290 28.92 16.58 -5.08
N GLU A 291 29.67 16.84 -4.01
CA GLU A 291 30.43 18.08 -3.81
C GLU A 291 31.60 18.25 -4.79
N CYS A 292 32.08 17.14 -5.37
CA CYS A 292 33.12 17.13 -6.41
C CYS A 292 32.55 17.00 -7.83
N ASP A 293 31.25 17.13 -7.98
CA ASP A 293 30.56 17.00 -9.24
C ASP A 293 30.12 18.36 -9.76
N VAL A 294 30.31 18.63 -11.05
CA VAL A 294 29.86 19.88 -11.66
C VAL A 294 28.51 19.64 -12.31
N GLU A 295 27.56 20.56 -12.10
CA GLU A 295 26.30 20.52 -12.84
C GLU A 295 26.56 20.75 -14.33
N GLU A 296 26.20 19.78 -15.17
CA GLU A 296 26.25 19.97 -16.60
C GLU A 296 25.07 20.79 -17.08
N THR A 297 25.40 21.71 -17.98
CA THR A 297 24.44 22.56 -18.64
C THR A 297 24.46 22.32 -20.12
N CYS A 298 23.32 22.51 -20.76
CA CYS A 298 23.19 22.35 -22.20
C CYS A 298 24.10 23.33 -22.93
N ASP A 299 24.87 22.80 -23.88
CA ASP A 299 25.77 23.59 -24.73
C ASP A 299 25.02 24.27 -25.89
N GLY A 300 23.74 23.95 -26.06
CA GLY A 300 22.88 24.46 -27.13
C GLY A 300 23.19 23.84 -28.51
N THR A 301 23.89 22.69 -28.54
CA THR A 301 24.29 22.02 -29.79
C THR A 301 23.82 20.58 -29.93
N GLY A 302 23.27 19.95 -28.88
CA GLY A 302 22.73 18.59 -28.95
C GLY A 302 21.68 18.27 -27.89
N LEU A 303 20.92 17.20 -28.13
CA LEU A 303 19.80 16.76 -27.27
C LEU A 303 20.28 16.13 -25.95
N GLN A 304 21.50 15.62 -25.92
CA GLN A 304 22.08 14.97 -24.75
C GLN A 304 22.86 15.98 -23.91
N CYS A 305 22.83 15.78 -22.60
CA CYS A 305 23.69 16.52 -21.69
C CYS A 305 25.16 16.26 -22.05
N PRO A 306 26.05 17.27 -21.95
CA PRO A 306 27.48 17.05 -22.13
C PRO A 306 28.03 15.93 -21.24
N THR A 307 29.19 15.39 -21.60
CA THR A 307 29.84 14.35 -20.78
C THR A 307 30.10 14.86 -19.39
N ASP A 308 29.85 14.01 -18.40
CA ASP A 308 30.06 14.27 -16.97
C ASP A 308 31.46 14.86 -16.69
N VAL A 309 31.50 16.03 -16.02
CA VAL A 309 32.72 16.74 -15.66
C VAL A 309 32.81 16.90 -14.15
N PHE A 310 33.90 16.40 -13.57
CA PHE A 310 34.17 16.58 -12.14
C PHE A 310 34.93 17.87 -11.85
N ALA A 311 34.81 18.35 -10.62
CA ALA A 311 35.56 19.49 -10.11
C ALA A 311 37.08 19.25 -10.28
N PRO A 312 37.88 20.30 -10.57
CA PRO A 312 39.32 20.16 -10.74
C PRO A 312 40.03 19.47 -9.56
N LEU A 313 41.12 18.75 -9.86
CA LEU A 313 41.99 18.18 -8.82
C LEU A 313 42.43 19.28 -7.85
N GLY A 314 42.19 19.09 -6.55
CA GLY A 314 42.54 20.05 -5.51
C GLY A 314 41.44 21.06 -5.17
N THR A 315 40.27 21.02 -5.83
CA THR A 315 39.12 21.82 -5.42
C THR A 315 38.62 21.34 -4.05
N GLU A 316 38.62 22.23 -3.07
CA GLU A 316 38.13 21.95 -1.71
C GLU A 316 36.64 21.59 -1.76
N CYS A 317 36.30 20.38 -1.31
CA CYS A 317 34.93 19.87 -1.31
C CYS A 317 34.34 19.75 0.09
N ARG A 318 35.19 19.73 1.13
CA ARG A 318 34.76 19.82 2.51
C ARG A 318 35.77 20.65 3.31
N ASP A 319 35.25 21.67 3.96
CA ASP A 319 36.02 22.51 4.88
C ASP A 319 36.52 21.68 6.08
N ALA A 320 37.71 22.02 6.56
CA ALA A 320 38.19 21.53 7.85
C ALA A 320 37.32 22.08 8.99
N THR A 321 36.70 21.20 9.75
CA THR A 321 35.69 21.55 10.77
C THR A 321 36.24 21.84 12.15
N GLU A 322 37.48 21.42 12.48
CA GLU A 322 38.40 21.99 13.51
C GLU A 322 39.51 21.01 13.94
N GLY A 323 40.64 21.55 14.43
CA GLY A 323 41.46 20.97 15.49
C GLY A 323 42.27 19.68 15.24
N CYS A 324 42.23 19.09 14.05
CA CYS A 324 43.08 18.00 13.51
C CYS A 324 42.56 17.47 12.16
N ASP A 325 41.47 18.06 11.69
CA ASP A 325 40.82 17.83 10.41
C ASP A 325 41.56 18.55 9.26
N LEU A 326 41.78 17.87 8.13
CA LEU A 326 42.29 18.47 6.90
C LEU A 326 41.12 18.66 5.94
N ALA A 327 41.08 19.78 5.23
CA ALA A 327 40.09 19.96 4.18
C ALA A 327 40.35 18.91 3.08
N GLU A 328 39.31 18.17 2.67
CA GLU A 328 39.41 17.28 1.53
C GLU A 328 39.25 18.05 0.24
N ALA A 329 39.99 17.56 -0.76
CA ALA A 329 39.98 18.13 -2.08
C ALA A 329 39.61 17.06 -3.09
N CYS A 330 38.84 17.45 -4.09
CA CYS A 330 38.43 16.60 -5.20
C CYS A 330 39.64 15.97 -5.88
N ASP A 331 39.51 14.69 -6.24
CA ASP A 331 40.55 13.94 -6.95
C ASP A 331 40.55 14.20 -8.46
N GLY A 332 39.58 14.97 -8.96
CA GLY A 332 39.40 15.27 -10.39
C GLY A 332 38.81 14.12 -11.21
N THR A 333 38.36 13.04 -10.56
CA THR A 333 37.91 11.81 -11.23
C THR A 333 36.60 11.22 -10.69
N GLY A 334 36.09 11.70 -9.55
CA GLY A 334 34.83 11.23 -8.97
C GLY A 334 33.92 12.34 -8.45
N ALA A 335 32.61 12.05 -8.42
CA ALA A 335 31.56 12.97 -7.96
C ALA A 335 31.56 13.23 -6.45
N GLN A 336 32.10 12.28 -5.66
CA GLN A 336 32.09 12.37 -4.20
C GLN A 336 33.40 12.99 -3.71
N CYS A 337 33.31 13.83 -2.68
CA CYS A 337 34.48 14.24 -1.92
C CYS A 337 35.18 12.99 -1.36
N PRO A 338 36.52 12.88 -1.42
CA PRO A 338 37.24 11.77 -0.82
C PRO A 338 36.85 11.56 0.64
N ALA A 339 36.88 10.31 1.10
CA ALA A 339 36.58 10.02 2.49
C ALA A 339 37.54 10.76 3.42
N ASP A 340 36.98 11.31 4.50
CA ASP A 340 37.72 12.05 5.53
C ASP A 340 38.97 11.28 5.99
N GLY A 341 40.13 11.93 5.82
CA GLY A 341 41.41 11.37 6.18
C GLY A 341 41.61 11.44 7.69
N THR A 342 41.31 10.35 8.41
CA THR A 342 41.44 10.27 9.88
C THR A 342 42.90 10.41 10.36
N LEU A 343 43.40 11.65 10.44
CA LEU A 343 44.61 12.01 11.16
C LEU A 343 44.35 12.26 12.64
N CYS A 344 43.09 12.25 13.07
CA CYS A 344 42.74 12.55 14.45
C CYS A 344 43.36 11.49 15.39
N PRO A 345 44.23 11.91 16.34
CA PRO A 345 44.58 11.04 17.45
C PRO A 345 43.30 10.70 18.23
N PRO A 346 43.23 9.51 18.84
CA PRO A 346 42.05 9.13 19.57
C PRO A 346 41.83 10.08 20.76
N PRO A 347 40.57 10.33 21.15
CA PRO A 347 40.25 10.96 22.42
C PRO A 347 40.98 10.31 23.59
N ALA A 348 41.30 11.11 24.60
CA ALA A 348 41.95 10.63 25.80
C ALA A 348 41.14 9.49 26.46
N PRO A 349 41.81 8.42 26.93
CA PRO A 349 41.15 7.31 27.59
C PRO A 349 40.57 7.74 28.94
N VAL A 350 39.45 7.14 29.32
CA VAL A 350 38.72 7.45 30.55
C VAL A 350 38.90 6.31 31.55
N PHE A 351 39.20 6.65 32.79
CA PHE A 351 39.33 5.67 33.87
C PHE A 351 37.97 5.07 34.27
N VAL A 352 37.93 3.77 34.52
CA VAL A 352 36.76 3.07 35.06
C VAL A 352 37.06 2.50 36.44
N SER A 353 38.09 1.66 36.58
CA SER A 353 38.40 1.00 37.85
C SER A 353 39.83 0.46 37.91
N THR A 354 40.25 0.07 39.11
CA THR A 354 41.43 -0.77 39.33
C THR A 354 41.01 -2.12 39.91
N THR A 355 41.75 -3.17 39.58
CA THR A 355 41.60 -4.50 40.18
C THR A 355 42.93 -4.96 40.77
N PRO A 356 43.04 -5.17 42.09
CA PRO A 356 42.05 -4.81 43.12
C PRO A 356 41.80 -3.29 43.17
N THR A 357 40.63 -2.90 43.68
CA THR A 357 40.26 -1.48 43.78
C THR A 357 41.11 -0.78 44.82
N SER A 358 41.61 0.42 44.50
CA SER A 358 42.33 1.28 45.45
C SER A 358 41.43 1.70 46.62
N PRO A 359 41.94 1.73 47.87
CA PRO A 359 43.28 1.31 48.29
C PRO A 359 43.45 -0.22 48.35
N SER A 360 44.64 -0.75 48.04
CA SER A 360 44.91 -2.19 48.12
C SER A 360 46.39 -2.51 48.34
N SER A 361 46.73 -3.71 48.80
CA SER A 361 48.12 -4.16 48.98
C SER A 361 48.81 -4.58 47.68
N SER A 362 48.10 -4.67 46.54
CA SER A 362 48.71 -5.08 45.26
C SER A 362 49.63 -4.01 44.68
N THR A 363 50.86 -4.38 44.35
CA THR A 363 51.86 -3.55 43.64
C THR A 363 51.74 -3.62 42.11
N SER A 364 50.76 -4.39 41.61
CA SER A 364 50.49 -4.52 40.18
C SER A 364 48.99 -4.49 39.91
N PRO A 365 48.28 -3.38 40.20
CA PRO A 365 46.87 -3.28 39.88
C PRO A 365 46.62 -3.33 38.37
N LEU A 366 45.51 -3.95 37.97
CA LEU A 366 44.98 -3.92 36.62
C LEU A 366 44.12 -2.67 36.47
N VAL A 367 44.55 -1.71 35.64
CA VAL A 367 43.85 -0.46 35.34
C VAL A 367 42.89 -0.69 34.17
N LYS A 368 41.61 -0.39 34.39
CA LYS A 368 40.55 -0.53 33.41
C LYS A 368 39.96 0.82 33.07
N GLY A 369 39.55 0.98 31.83
CA GLY A 369 38.93 2.20 31.37
C GLY A 369 38.14 2.00 30.09
N LEU A 370 37.68 3.11 29.54
CA LEU A 370 37.07 3.19 28.21
C LEU A 370 38.00 3.98 27.31
N SER A 371 38.06 3.60 26.05
CA SER A 371 38.74 4.40 25.03
C SER A 371 37.85 4.56 23.82
N SER A 372 38.17 5.51 22.95
CA SER A 372 37.44 5.72 21.72
C SER A 372 37.55 4.51 20.77
N ALA A 373 36.64 4.42 19.81
CA ALA A 373 36.57 3.27 18.88
C ALA A 373 37.83 3.14 18.00
N ASP A 374 38.46 4.26 17.68
CA ASP A 374 39.68 4.43 16.89
C ASP A 374 40.97 4.14 17.68
N THR A 375 40.88 3.87 18.99
CA THR A 375 42.03 3.44 19.80
C THR A 375 42.44 2.01 19.47
N ALA A 376 43.73 1.79 19.16
CA ALA A 376 44.35 0.48 19.03
C ALA A 376 45.04 0.04 20.34
N THR A 377 45.84 0.91 20.95
CA THR A 377 46.61 0.63 22.17
C THR A 377 46.45 1.73 23.21
N VAL A 378 46.60 1.38 24.49
CA VAL A 378 46.60 2.32 25.62
C VAL A 378 47.88 2.11 26.43
N GLU A 379 48.56 3.19 26.76
CA GLU A 379 49.78 3.20 27.55
C GLU A 379 49.58 3.95 28.87
N LEU A 380 50.17 3.46 29.96
CA LEU A 380 50.03 3.98 31.32
C LEU A 380 51.35 4.57 31.80
N TYR A 381 51.28 5.68 32.54
CA TYR A 381 52.43 6.47 32.99
C TYR A 381 52.28 6.91 34.45
N SER A 382 53.41 7.15 35.14
CA SER A 382 53.42 7.66 36.53
C SER A 382 53.63 9.17 36.65
N ASP A 383 53.80 9.88 35.53
CA ASP A 383 54.04 11.32 35.46
C ASP A 383 53.12 12.00 34.45
N SER A 384 52.83 13.29 34.68
CA SER A 384 51.95 14.10 33.83
C SER A 384 52.54 14.43 32.46
N GLY A 385 53.83 14.16 32.24
CA GLY A 385 54.49 14.30 30.93
C GLY A 385 54.37 13.05 30.07
N CYS A 386 53.81 11.96 30.60
CA CYS A 386 53.78 10.64 29.97
C CYS A 386 55.16 10.20 29.46
N THR A 387 56.18 10.29 30.33
CA THR A 387 57.57 9.92 30.01
C THR A 387 58.03 8.65 30.73
N ALA A 388 57.50 8.37 31.93
CA ALA A 388 57.79 7.20 32.75
C ALA A 388 56.66 6.18 32.62
N ARG A 389 56.77 5.31 31.61
CA ARG A 389 55.78 4.27 31.30
C ARG A 389 55.78 3.16 32.36
N ILE A 390 54.60 2.85 32.92
CA ILE A 390 54.39 1.83 33.97
C ILE A 390 53.53 0.64 33.51
N GLY A 391 52.99 0.68 32.28
CA GLY A 391 52.24 -0.41 31.65
C GLY A 391 51.75 -0.05 30.24
N ALA A 392 51.36 -1.03 29.42
CA ALA A 392 50.56 -0.82 28.21
C ALA A 392 49.85 -2.10 27.76
N GLY A 393 48.84 -1.94 26.92
CA GLY A 393 48.10 -3.05 26.32
C GLY A 393 47.18 -2.60 25.19
N ALA A 394 46.52 -3.56 24.55
CA ALA A 394 45.52 -3.30 23.52
C ALA A 394 44.23 -2.72 24.12
N LYS A 395 43.43 -2.02 23.30
CA LYS A 395 42.08 -1.52 23.68
C LYS A 395 41.24 -2.58 24.40
N ALA A 396 41.15 -3.79 23.84
CA ALA A 396 40.38 -4.88 24.43
C ALA A 396 40.86 -5.29 25.84
N ALA A 397 42.16 -5.16 26.12
CA ALA A 397 42.69 -5.40 27.46
C ALA A 397 42.29 -4.28 28.41
N PHE A 398 42.40 -3.02 28.00
CA PHE A 398 42.01 -1.86 28.81
C PHE A 398 40.52 -1.86 29.18
N GLU A 399 39.66 -2.26 28.25
CA GLU A 399 38.20 -2.30 28.43
C GLU A 399 37.71 -3.60 29.11
N GLY A 400 38.53 -4.66 29.10
CA GLY A 400 38.19 -5.96 29.64
C GLY A 400 38.94 -6.33 30.93
N ALA A 401 40.04 -7.07 30.77
CA ALA A 401 40.81 -7.63 31.88
C ALA A 401 41.59 -6.57 32.70
N GLY A 402 41.91 -5.44 32.09
CA GLY A 402 42.72 -4.35 32.60
C GLY A 402 44.19 -4.44 32.18
N ILE A 403 44.86 -3.30 32.10
CA ILE A 403 46.30 -3.18 31.83
C ILE A 403 47.03 -3.13 33.17
N ALA A 404 48.02 -4.02 33.37
CA ALA A 404 48.82 -4.02 34.59
C ALA A 404 49.69 -2.76 34.69
N ALA A 405 49.55 -2.02 35.79
CA ALA A 405 50.41 -0.88 36.15
C ALA A 405 51.34 -1.27 37.29
N THR A 406 52.65 -1.02 37.15
CA THR A 406 53.62 -1.30 38.21
C THR A 406 53.71 -0.11 39.17
N VAL A 407 53.40 -0.31 40.46
CA VAL A 407 53.40 0.74 41.49
C VAL A 407 54.26 0.35 42.71
N ALA A 408 54.76 1.35 43.44
CA ALA A 408 55.56 1.12 44.65
C ALA A 408 54.68 0.76 45.87
N ALA A 409 55.22 -0.04 46.79
CA ALA A 409 54.52 -0.42 48.02
C ALA A 409 54.40 0.76 49.00
N ASN A 410 53.27 0.87 49.71
CA ASN A 410 52.98 1.92 50.70
C ASN A 410 53.07 3.36 50.16
N VAL A 411 52.76 3.54 48.87
CA VAL A 411 52.82 4.83 48.18
C VAL A 411 51.53 5.06 47.39
N SER A 412 51.07 6.31 47.36
CA SER A 412 50.05 6.77 46.43
C SER A 412 50.70 7.10 45.08
N THR A 413 50.38 6.32 44.05
CA THR A 413 50.88 6.53 42.69
C THR A 413 49.78 7.12 41.83
N THR A 414 50.02 8.30 41.26
CA THR A 414 49.14 8.93 40.29
C THR A 414 49.39 8.32 38.91
N ILE A 415 48.33 7.82 38.26
CA ILE A 415 48.39 7.09 36.99
C ILE A 415 47.81 7.98 35.88
N TYR A 416 48.60 8.19 34.84
CA TYR A 416 48.24 8.89 33.60
C TYR A 416 48.16 7.89 32.44
N ALA A 417 47.50 8.25 31.35
CA ALA A 417 47.41 7.40 30.15
C ALA A 417 47.33 8.17 28.84
N VAL A 418 47.74 7.48 27.77
CA VAL A 418 47.63 7.91 26.36
C VAL A 418 46.98 6.79 25.57
N ALA A 419 45.97 7.12 24.76
CA ALA A 419 45.40 6.24 23.74
C ALA A 419 46.11 6.47 22.41
N LEU A 420 46.39 5.41 21.66
CA LEU A 420 47.06 5.45 20.36
C LEU A 420 46.17 4.74 19.33
N ASN A 421 46.00 5.32 18.14
CA ASN A 421 45.31 4.65 17.04
C ASN A 421 46.22 3.64 16.32
N ALA A 422 45.70 2.95 15.30
CA ALA A 422 46.47 1.96 14.53
C ALA A 422 47.66 2.58 13.76
N ALA A 423 47.60 3.87 13.44
CA ALA A 423 48.67 4.63 12.80
C ALA A 423 49.73 5.15 13.79
N GLY A 424 49.49 5.03 15.10
CA GLY A 424 50.40 5.49 16.16
C GLY A 424 50.18 6.94 16.60
N ASN A 425 49.13 7.61 16.15
CA ASN A 425 48.78 8.96 16.63
C ASN A 425 48.19 8.86 18.04
N GLY A 426 48.69 9.67 18.96
CA GLY A 426 48.38 9.58 20.39
C GLY A 426 47.54 10.73 20.94
N SER A 427 46.64 10.41 21.86
CA SER A 427 45.87 11.37 22.64
C SER A 427 46.78 12.25 23.52
N PRO A 428 46.28 13.38 24.05
CA PRO A 428 46.94 14.07 25.15
C PRO A 428 47.13 13.16 26.37
N CYS A 429 48.22 13.38 27.11
CA CYS A 429 48.51 12.69 28.38
C CYS A 429 47.46 13.05 29.43
N THR A 430 46.66 12.07 29.88
CA THR A 430 45.48 12.32 30.71
C THR A 430 45.57 11.62 32.06
N LEU A 431 45.20 12.32 33.12
CA LEU A 431 45.11 11.75 34.48
C LEU A 431 43.96 10.75 34.54
N LEU A 432 44.25 9.51 34.92
CA LEU A 432 43.24 8.48 35.15
C LEU A 432 42.78 8.43 36.61
N THR A 433 43.72 8.17 37.52
CA THR A 433 43.39 7.96 38.94
C THR A 433 44.63 8.09 39.82
N THR A 434 44.43 8.11 41.14
CA THR A 434 45.49 7.91 42.12
C THR A 434 45.26 6.57 42.81
N TYR A 435 46.17 5.63 42.58
CA TYR A 435 46.13 4.32 43.20
C TYR A 435 46.95 4.33 44.49
N VAL A 436 46.32 3.96 45.60
CA VAL A 436 46.95 3.90 46.93
C VAL A 436 47.30 2.46 47.23
N ASN A 437 48.60 2.16 47.29
CA ASN A 437 49.05 0.87 47.80
C ASN A 437 49.16 0.92 49.34
N PHE A 438 48.48 0.03 50.07
CA PHE A 438 48.36 0.07 51.55
C PHE A 438 48.38 -1.31 52.23
N ASP A 439 48.93 -1.37 53.46
CA ASP A 439 48.98 -2.52 54.37
C ASP A 439 48.12 -2.30 55.66
N PRO A 440 47.06 -3.10 55.90
CA PRO A 440 46.05 -2.91 56.95
C PRO A 440 46.47 -3.06 58.42
N GLU A 441 47.71 -3.45 58.76
CA GLU A 441 48.10 -3.68 60.16
C GLU A 441 48.43 -2.41 61.00
N HIS A 442 48.35 -1.18 60.46
CA HIS A 442 48.75 0.04 61.20
C HIS A 442 47.74 1.23 61.11
N CYS A 443 46.76 1.32 62.05
CA CYS A 443 45.99 2.56 62.34
C CYS A 443 46.59 3.26 63.60
N VAL A 444 46.81 4.58 63.56
CA VAL A 444 47.43 5.31 64.69
C VAL A 444 46.38 5.60 65.78
N GLY A 445 46.51 4.98 66.97
CA GLY A 445 45.92 5.49 68.22
C GLY A 445 44.68 4.79 68.82
N GLY A 446 44.04 3.84 68.12
CA GLY A 446 42.92 3.04 68.66
C GLY A 446 41.61 3.83 68.88
N CYS A 447 40.64 3.71 67.97
CA CYS A 447 39.38 4.46 68.03
C CYS A 447 38.43 3.98 69.14
N VAL A 448 37.62 4.89 69.68
CA VAL A 448 36.56 4.61 70.69
C VAL A 448 35.17 4.83 70.10
N ALA A 449 34.23 3.92 70.41
CA ALA A 449 32.89 3.93 69.84
C ALA A 449 32.12 5.24 70.11
N PRO A 450 31.35 5.78 69.13
CA PRO A 450 30.97 5.16 67.86
C PRO A 450 31.98 5.34 66.71
N GLU A 451 33.18 5.86 66.98
CA GLU A 451 34.19 6.07 65.94
C GLU A 451 34.84 4.75 65.50
N THR A 452 35.04 4.60 64.18
CA THR A 452 35.75 3.48 63.56
C THR A 452 36.94 3.99 62.77
N CYS A 453 37.98 3.16 62.54
CA CYS A 453 39.13 3.59 61.72
C CYS A 453 38.63 3.87 60.30
N SER A 454 38.79 5.12 59.85
CA SER A 454 38.25 5.68 58.61
C SER A 454 36.73 5.96 58.58
N GLY A 455 36.04 5.94 59.72
CA GLY A 455 34.58 6.15 59.80
C GLY A 455 34.11 7.58 59.50
N GLY A 456 35.01 8.54 59.29
CA GLY A 456 34.70 9.90 58.83
C GLY A 456 34.91 10.12 57.31
N GLY A 457 35.18 9.06 56.55
CA GLY A 457 35.52 9.15 55.12
C GLY A 457 36.97 9.57 54.82
N VAL A 458 37.82 9.67 55.84
CA VAL A 458 39.25 9.98 55.72
C VAL A 458 40.08 8.74 56.08
N PRO A 459 40.92 8.20 55.17
CA PRO A 459 41.73 7.02 55.45
C PRO A 459 42.66 7.21 56.65
N ALA A 460 42.74 6.21 57.53
CA ALA A 460 43.62 6.15 58.70
C ALA A 460 43.35 7.18 59.83
N VAL A 461 42.12 7.71 59.93
CA VAL A 461 41.68 8.63 61.00
C VAL A 461 40.37 8.12 61.63
N CYS A 462 40.21 8.25 62.95
CA CYS A 462 38.96 7.89 63.63
C CYS A 462 37.82 8.85 63.23
N GLY A 463 36.62 8.32 62.95
CA GLY A 463 35.42 9.13 62.70
C GLY A 463 34.11 8.33 62.76
N CYS A 464 32.96 9.01 62.79
CA CYS A 464 31.61 8.42 62.86
C CYS A 464 30.88 8.56 61.52
N THR A 465 30.38 7.46 60.97
CA THR A 465 29.56 7.47 59.75
C THR A 465 28.08 7.49 60.16
N PRO A 466 27.31 8.55 59.85
CA PRO A 466 25.88 8.59 60.17
C PRO A 466 25.12 7.50 59.42
N THR A 467 24.13 6.89 60.07
CA THR A 467 23.23 5.92 59.43
C THR A 467 22.41 6.59 58.31
N THR A 468 21.75 5.79 57.47
CA THR A 468 20.87 6.30 56.41
C THR A 468 19.41 5.97 56.72
N CYS A 469 18.48 6.70 56.11
CA CYS A 469 17.04 6.41 56.20
C CYS A 469 16.73 4.95 55.86
N GLN A 470 17.35 4.43 54.81
CA GLN A 470 17.19 3.03 54.39
C GLN A 470 17.78 2.04 55.40
N ALA A 471 18.96 2.32 55.96
CA ALA A 471 19.59 1.47 56.96
C ALA A 471 18.79 1.44 58.29
N SER A 472 18.10 2.54 58.60
CA SER A 472 17.17 2.63 59.74
C SER A 472 15.75 2.14 59.43
N GLY A 473 15.49 1.65 58.21
CA GLY A 473 14.17 1.14 57.80
C GLY A 473 13.08 2.20 57.70
N ALA A 474 13.45 3.48 57.52
CA ALA A 474 12.54 4.61 57.46
C ALA A 474 12.35 5.11 56.01
N GLU A 475 11.10 5.17 55.57
CA GLU A 475 10.65 5.68 54.27
C GLU A 475 10.07 7.10 54.35
N CYS A 476 9.63 7.52 55.55
CA CYS A 476 8.96 8.79 55.81
C CYS A 476 9.41 9.41 57.16
N GLY A 477 9.43 10.74 57.27
CA GLY A 477 9.59 11.44 58.56
C GLY A 477 11.03 11.65 59.04
N LEU A 478 11.20 12.11 60.29
CA LEU A 478 12.51 12.43 60.88
C LEU A 478 13.06 11.26 61.72
N VAL A 479 14.35 10.93 61.60
CA VAL A 479 15.01 9.80 62.29
C VAL A 479 16.40 10.20 62.80
N PRO A 480 16.85 9.79 64.00
CA PRO A 480 18.22 10.05 64.46
C PRO A 480 19.30 9.37 63.60
N ASP A 481 20.44 10.03 63.39
CA ASP A 481 21.51 9.54 62.50
C ASP A 481 22.58 8.65 63.19
N GLY A 482 22.47 8.43 64.50
CA GLY A 482 23.44 7.64 65.28
C GLY A 482 24.77 8.34 65.61
N CYS A 483 25.04 9.52 65.04
CA CYS A 483 26.21 10.37 65.33
C CYS A 483 25.83 11.71 66.00
N GLY A 484 24.55 11.88 66.38
CA GLY A 484 24.02 13.04 67.12
C GLY A 484 23.18 14.01 66.30
N GLY A 485 23.00 13.77 64.99
CA GLY A 485 22.15 14.51 64.07
C GLY A 485 20.82 13.82 63.76
N THR A 486 20.03 14.42 62.85
CA THR A 486 18.71 13.91 62.43
C THR A 486 18.61 13.85 60.90
N LEU A 487 18.09 12.75 60.37
CA LEU A 487 17.83 12.45 58.97
C LEU A 487 16.36 12.75 58.62
N MET A 488 16.12 13.35 57.45
CA MET A 488 14.76 13.57 56.93
C MET A 488 14.47 12.59 55.79
N CYS A 489 13.72 11.56 56.12
CA CYS A 489 13.47 10.41 55.27
C CYS A 489 12.17 10.61 54.50
N GLY A 490 12.05 11.57 53.58
CA GLY A 490 10.90 11.63 52.64
C GLY A 490 9.49 11.96 53.21
N LEU A 491 8.53 12.10 52.30
CA LEU A 491 7.09 12.32 52.55
C LEU A 491 6.25 11.30 51.79
N CYS A 492 5.16 10.82 52.38
CA CYS A 492 4.26 9.87 51.73
C CYS A 492 3.33 10.55 50.73
N GLY A 493 3.12 9.92 49.57
CA GLY A 493 2.13 10.34 48.58
C GLY A 493 0.71 9.95 49.01
N ALA A 494 -0.27 10.81 48.73
CA ALA A 494 -1.67 10.49 49.02
C ALA A 494 -2.11 9.19 48.30
N PRO A 495 -2.84 8.27 48.95
CA PRO A 495 -3.54 8.44 50.24
C PRO A 495 -2.74 8.01 51.49
N GLN A 496 -1.45 7.69 51.36
CA GLN A 496 -0.63 7.20 52.47
C GLN A 496 -0.22 8.32 53.42
N SER A 497 -0.10 8.00 54.71
CA SER A 497 0.45 8.88 55.74
C SER A 497 1.67 8.23 56.39
N CYS A 498 2.57 9.06 56.92
CA CYS A 498 3.77 8.53 57.55
C CYS A 498 3.41 7.81 58.85
N GLY A 499 3.66 6.49 58.91
CA GLY A 499 3.20 5.64 60.00
C GLY A 499 1.78 5.10 59.85
N GLY A 500 1.08 5.41 58.75
CA GLY A 500 -0.34 5.06 58.57
C GLY A 500 -0.64 3.56 58.47
N GLY A 501 0.36 2.71 58.25
CA GLY A 501 0.22 1.25 58.27
C GLY A 501 0.44 0.61 59.64
N GLY A 502 0.62 1.41 60.69
CA GLY A 502 0.95 0.93 62.04
C GLY A 502 2.46 0.73 62.29
N VAL A 503 3.30 0.88 61.27
CA VAL A 503 4.77 0.82 61.39
C VAL A 503 5.32 2.26 61.34
N PRO A 504 5.98 2.75 62.42
CA PRO A 504 6.54 4.10 62.45
C PRO A 504 7.51 4.35 61.29
N ASN A 505 7.51 5.57 60.76
CA ASN A 505 8.43 6.02 59.71
C ASN A 505 8.38 5.23 58.39
N VAL A 506 7.33 4.44 58.17
CA VAL A 506 7.04 3.74 56.91
C VAL A 506 5.75 4.29 56.31
N CYS A 507 5.69 4.45 54.99
CA CYS A 507 4.48 4.95 54.34
C CYS A 507 3.41 3.86 54.35
N GLY A 508 2.25 4.17 54.93
CA GLY A 508 1.14 3.24 54.96
C GLY A 508 -0.19 3.98 54.99
N CYS A 509 -1.27 3.25 54.75
CA CYS A 509 -2.61 3.81 54.77
C CYS A 509 -3.44 3.02 55.78
N THR A 510 -4.15 3.72 56.67
CA THR A 510 -5.10 3.08 57.59
C THR A 510 -6.46 3.01 56.89
N PRO A 511 -7.00 1.81 56.61
CA PRO A 511 -8.32 1.66 56.00
C PRO A 511 -9.40 2.32 56.85
N LYS A 512 -10.24 3.15 56.24
CA LYS A 512 -11.40 3.77 56.90
C LYS A 512 -12.64 2.91 56.70
N SER A 513 -13.41 2.70 57.76
CA SER A 513 -14.70 2.02 57.69
C SER A 513 -15.76 2.84 56.93
N CYS A 514 -16.84 2.19 56.49
CA CYS A 514 -17.96 2.85 55.80
C CYS A 514 -18.53 4.03 56.61
N THR A 515 -18.67 3.83 57.93
CA THR A 515 -19.20 4.84 58.86
C THR A 515 -18.28 6.05 58.98
N GLU A 516 -16.96 5.83 59.06
CA GLU A 516 -15.96 6.91 59.13
C GLU A 516 -15.88 7.72 57.82
N GLN A 517 -16.28 7.11 56.71
CA GLN A 517 -16.38 7.77 55.40
C GLN A 517 -17.79 8.32 55.11
N GLY A 518 -18.71 8.23 56.08
CA GLY A 518 -20.09 8.70 55.94
C GLY A 518 -20.91 7.95 54.90
N LYS A 519 -20.56 6.70 54.57
CA LYS A 519 -21.24 5.86 53.56
C LYS A 519 -22.08 4.79 54.22
N GLN A 520 -23.24 4.50 53.63
CA GLN A 520 -24.26 3.61 54.22
C GLN A 520 -24.44 2.31 53.44
N CYS A 521 -24.12 2.27 52.14
CA CYS A 521 -24.34 1.11 51.29
C CYS A 521 -23.43 1.04 50.05
N GLY A 522 -23.38 -0.13 49.39
CA GLY A 522 -22.63 -0.32 48.15
C GLY A 522 -21.16 -0.71 48.36
N THR A 523 -20.41 -0.90 47.28
CA THR A 523 -18.96 -1.17 47.36
C THR A 523 -18.21 0.13 47.08
N ILE A 524 -17.53 0.65 48.09
CA ILE A 524 -16.68 1.84 48.01
C ILE A 524 -15.21 1.43 48.13
N THR A 525 -14.28 2.38 48.12
CA THR A 525 -12.90 2.11 48.52
C THR A 525 -12.72 2.43 50.01
N ASP A 526 -11.86 1.70 50.70
CA ASP A 526 -11.51 1.94 52.10
C ASP A 526 -10.65 3.20 52.33
N GLY A 527 -10.50 4.06 51.32
CA GLY A 527 -9.56 5.17 51.31
C GLY A 527 -8.10 4.79 51.02
N CYS A 528 -7.78 3.49 50.95
CA CYS A 528 -6.46 2.94 50.66
C CYS A 528 -6.40 2.14 49.34
N GLY A 529 -7.51 2.12 48.60
CA GLY A 529 -7.61 1.51 47.27
C GLY A 529 -8.17 0.09 47.26
N ALA A 530 -8.41 -0.53 48.43
CA ALA A 530 -9.07 -1.82 48.52
C ALA A 530 -10.61 -1.65 48.53
N PRO A 531 -11.38 -2.56 47.90
CA PRO A 531 -12.84 -2.50 47.91
C PRO A 531 -13.38 -2.79 49.32
N LEU A 532 -14.14 -1.85 49.85
CA LEU A 532 -14.87 -1.95 51.11
C LEU A 532 -16.37 -2.09 50.82
N VAL A 533 -16.95 -3.23 51.18
CA VAL A 533 -18.36 -3.52 50.96
C VAL A 533 -19.17 -3.02 52.15
N CYS A 534 -19.96 -1.96 51.95
CA CYS A 534 -20.87 -1.41 52.94
C CYS A 534 -22.20 -2.20 52.97
N PRO A 535 -22.90 -2.21 54.12
CA PRO A 535 -24.17 -2.95 54.28
C PRO A 535 -25.23 -2.54 53.24
N SER A 536 -26.18 -3.43 52.92
CA SER A 536 -27.34 -3.06 52.08
C SER A 536 -28.32 -2.17 52.86
N CYS A 537 -29.04 -1.30 52.16
CA CYS A 537 -30.07 -0.45 52.77
C CYS A 537 -31.24 -1.27 53.32
N ALA A 538 -31.78 -0.86 54.47
CA ALA A 538 -33.00 -1.44 55.04
C ALA A 538 -34.26 -0.90 54.35
N ASP A 539 -35.38 -1.63 54.47
CA ASP A 539 -36.73 -1.20 54.09
C ASP A 539 -36.92 -0.73 52.63
N GLY A 540 -36.33 -1.47 51.68
CA GLY A 540 -36.56 -1.23 50.24
C GLY A 540 -35.97 0.07 49.68
N ALA A 541 -35.15 0.78 50.47
CA ALA A 541 -34.36 1.90 49.97
C ALA A 541 -33.29 1.44 48.98
N THR A 542 -33.06 2.21 47.93
CA THR A 542 -32.01 1.92 46.95
C THR A 542 -30.72 2.62 47.32
N CYS A 543 -29.60 1.95 47.07
CA CYS A 543 -28.29 2.55 47.26
C CYS A 543 -28.04 3.57 46.15
N GLY A 544 -28.00 4.86 46.49
CA GLY A 544 -27.79 5.94 45.54
C GLY A 544 -26.33 6.02 45.07
N ALA A 545 -26.10 6.81 44.01
CA ALA A 545 -24.76 7.00 43.41
C ALA A 545 -23.70 7.50 44.41
N GLU A 546 -24.11 8.20 45.47
CA GLU A 546 -23.20 8.67 46.54
C GLU A 546 -22.93 7.62 47.64
N SER A 547 -23.39 6.38 47.47
CA SER A 547 -23.27 5.29 48.47
C SER A 547 -23.99 5.60 49.79
N LEU A 548 -25.07 6.38 49.69
CA LEU A 548 -26.02 6.71 50.76
C LEU A 548 -27.34 6.00 50.50
N CYS A 549 -28.03 5.58 51.55
CA CYS A 549 -29.34 4.98 51.45
C CYS A 549 -30.39 6.08 51.29
N GLY A 550 -31.07 6.11 50.14
CA GLY A 550 -32.15 7.06 49.85
C GLY A 550 -33.45 6.35 49.49
N PRO A 551 -34.61 7.01 49.63
CA PRO A 551 -35.87 6.45 49.15
C PRO A 551 -35.77 6.18 47.64
N ALA A 552 -36.17 4.98 47.21
CA ALA A 552 -36.20 4.58 45.81
C ALA A 552 -37.27 5.40 45.08
N THR A 553 -36.91 6.50 44.44
CA THR A 553 -37.84 7.26 43.61
C THR A 553 -38.02 6.54 42.27
N ASN A 554 -39.23 6.08 42.01
CA ASN A 554 -39.60 5.45 40.75
C ASN A 554 -40.09 6.53 39.78
N LEU A 555 -39.54 6.60 38.56
CA LEU A 555 -39.90 7.65 37.60
C LEU A 555 -40.71 7.08 36.44
N ALA A 556 -41.94 7.57 36.26
CA ALA A 556 -42.80 7.28 35.12
C ALA A 556 -42.95 8.52 34.23
N ILE A 557 -42.56 8.42 32.96
CA ILE A 557 -42.56 9.54 32.01
C ILE A 557 -43.61 9.29 30.93
N PHE A 558 -44.46 10.29 30.70
CA PHE A 558 -45.44 10.32 29.60
C PHE A 558 -45.18 11.53 28.72
N ALA A 559 -44.81 11.28 27.47
CA ALA A 559 -44.53 12.35 26.52
C ALA A 559 -45.41 12.24 25.28
N ASN A 560 -46.07 13.31 24.87
CA ASN A 560 -46.75 13.34 23.58
C ASN A 560 -46.67 14.69 22.88
N TYR A 561 -46.90 14.74 21.57
CA TYR A 561 -46.86 16.02 20.85
C TYR A 561 -48.16 16.81 21.06
N ALA A 562 -49.30 16.20 20.71
CA ALA A 562 -50.60 16.87 20.60
C ALA A 562 -51.34 17.17 21.93
N GLY A 563 -50.74 16.91 23.09
CA GLY A 563 -51.41 17.12 24.39
C GLY A 563 -52.72 16.34 24.51
N GLY A 564 -53.81 17.03 24.90
CA GLY A 564 -55.15 16.45 24.98
C GLY A 564 -55.54 15.92 26.36
N THR A 565 -56.68 15.22 26.45
CA THR A 565 -57.26 14.76 27.72
C THR A 565 -57.11 13.26 27.90
N PHE A 566 -56.52 12.81 29.01
CA PHE A 566 -56.36 11.39 29.33
C PHE A 566 -56.26 11.14 30.85
N THR A 567 -56.37 9.88 31.23
CA THR A 567 -56.27 9.44 32.63
C THR A 567 -55.04 8.56 32.83
N ILE A 568 -54.28 8.76 33.90
CA ILE A 568 -53.20 7.86 34.32
C ILE A 568 -53.71 7.06 35.51
N ASN A 569 -53.83 5.75 35.34
CA ASN A 569 -54.23 4.82 36.39
C ASN A 569 -52.98 4.25 37.08
N VAL A 570 -52.74 4.68 38.32
CA VAL A 570 -51.65 4.23 39.19
C VAL A 570 -52.04 2.90 39.84
N ASP A 571 -51.97 1.84 39.03
CA ASP A 571 -52.37 0.48 39.35
C ASP A 571 -51.22 -0.42 39.84
N GLU A 572 -50.00 0.12 39.87
CA GLU A 572 -48.79 -0.56 40.35
C GLU A 572 -48.26 0.08 41.64
N ASP A 573 -47.86 -0.75 42.60
CA ASP A 573 -47.32 -0.33 43.90
C ASP A 573 -45.86 0.09 43.78
N LEU A 574 -45.64 1.28 43.20
CA LEU A 574 -44.31 1.87 43.04
C LEU A 574 -44.07 2.89 44.16
N PRO A 575 -43.31 2.55 45.22
CA PRO A 575 -43.01 3.51 46.28
C PRO A 575 -42.18 4.67 45.73
N GLY A 576 -42.45 5.88 46.21
CA GLY A 576 -41.66 7.05 45.80
C GLY A 576 -41.90 7.49 44.34
N LEU A 577 -43.08 7.20 43.77
CA LEU A 577 -43.37 7.45 42.37
C LEU A 577 -43.38 8.95 42.03
N VAL A 578 -42.59 9.36 41.05
CA VAL A 578 -42.63 10.68 40.41
C VAL A 578 -43.11 10.51 38.98
N ILE A 579 -44.05 11.36 38.56
CA ILE A 579 -44.62 11.31 37.21
C ILE A 579 -44.15 12.53 36.42
N GLY A 580 -43.40 12.29 35.34
CA GLY A 580 -42.97 13.31 34.38
C GLY A 580 -43.93 13.39 33.21
N LEU A 581 -44.37 14.60 32.85
CA LEU A 581 -45.27 14.85 31.73
C LEU A 581 -44.63 15.83 30.74
N VAL A 582 -44.70 15.56 29.43
CA VAL A 582 -44.13 16.43 28.40
C VAL A 582 -45.09 16.55 27.22
N SER A 583 -45.41 17.78 26.82
CA SER A 583 -46.16 18.01 25.58
C SER A 583 -45.93 19.37 24.93
N TYR A 584 -46.21 19.44 23.62
CA TYR A 584 -46.22 20.71 22.89
C TYR A 584 -47.51 21.51 23.14
N GLU A 585 -48.66 20.85 22.98
CA GLU A 585 -49.99 21.42 23.27
C GLU A 585 -50.41 21.14 24.72
N ALA A 586 -51.32 21.95 25.27
CA ALA A 586 -51.82 21.78 26.63
C ALA A 586 -52.47 20.40 26.87
N MET A 587 -52.24 19.82 28.05
CA MET A 587 -52.81 18.53 28.44
C MET A 587 -53.76 18.65 29.64
N THR A 588 -54.81 17.83 29.66
CA THR A 588 -55.70 17.68 30.82
C THR A 588 -55.58 16.25 31.33
N VAL A 589 -54.89 16.09 32.47
CA VAL A 589 -54.55 14.78 33.02
C VAL A 589 -55.27 14.55 34.33
N THR A 590 -55.94 13.41 34.46
CA THR A 590 -56.51 12.96 35.74
C THR A 590 -55.76 11.73 36.23
N LEU A 591 -55.25 11.76 37.46
CA LEU A 591 -54.65 10.61 38.10
C LEU A 591 -55.71 9.83 38.89
N THR A 592 -55.76 8.53 38.69
CA THR A 592 -56.66 7.59 39.39
C THR A 592 -55.87 6.38 39.87
N GLY A 593 -56.48 5.50 40.65
CA GLY A 593 -55.91 4.18 40.97
C GLY A 593 -55.69 3.94 42.46
N PRO A 594 -55.49 2.67 42.85
CA PRO A 594 -55.36 2.25 44.25
C PRO A 594 -54.07 2.73 44.93
N TYR A 595 -53.00 3.01 44.16
CA TYR A 595 -51.69 3.38 44.70
C TYR A 595 -51.35 4.87 44.55
N LEU A 596 -52.35 5.75 44.37
CA LEU A 596 -52.14 7.20 44.26
C LEU A 596 -51.38 7.82 45.43
N ALA A 597 -51.47 7.24 46.62
CA ALA A 597 -50.76 7.72 47.81
C ALA A 597 -49.23 7.69 47.64
N ASN A 598 -48.72 6.80 46.78
CA ASN A 598 -47.29 6.64 46.53
C ASN A 598 -46.73 7.70 45.57
N VAL A 599 -47.59 8.48 44.89
CA VAL A 599 -47.15 9.56 44.01
C VAL A 599 -46.61 10.72 44.86
N LEU A 600 -45.31 10.94 44.79
CA LEU A 600 -44.60 12.00 45.49
C LEU A 600 -44.74 13.34 44.76
N ALA A 601 -44.60 13.34 43.44
CA ALA A 601 -44.68 14.55 42.63
C ALA A 601 -45.15 14.26 41.20
N VAL A 602 -45.80 15.24 40.58
CA VAL A 602 -46.12 15.26 39.15
C VAL A 602 -45.51 16.53 38.55
N HIS A 603 -44.59 16.37 37.61
CA HIS A 603 -43.88 17.48 36.99
C HIS A 603 -44.15 17.51 35.49
N TYR A 604 -44.79 18.59 35.04
CA TYR A 604 -44.95 18.90 33.63
C TYR A 604 -43.78 19.77 33.14
N ALA A 605 -43.17 19.40 32.02
CA ALA A 605 -42.14 20.15 31.32
C ALA A 605 -42.45 20.18 29.82
N GLY A 606 -42.96 21.29 29.31
CA GLY A 606 -43.39 21.39 27.91
C GLY A 606 -43.82 22.79 27.51
N THR A 607 -44.23 23.00 26.26
CA THR A 607 -44.51 24.35 25.75
C THR A 607 -45.82 24.92 26.30
N ASN A 608 -46.77 24.07 26.71
CA ASN A 608 -48.07 24.47 27.27
C ASN A 608 -48.84 25.45 26.36
N SER A 609 -48.78 25.24 25.05
CA SER A 609 -49.38 26.12 24.03
C SER A 609 -50.86 25.76 23.75
N ALA A 610 -51.66 26.77 23.38
CA ALA A 610 -53.12 26.74 23.14
C ALA A 610 -53.68 25.53 22.34
N PRO A 611 -54.97 25.15 22.52
CA PRO A 611 -56.05 25.90 23.17
C PRO A 611 -56.28 25.48 24.63
N GLY A 612 -55.63 26.15 25.58
CA GLY A 612 -55.82 25.93 27.03
C GLY A 612 -54.52 26.01 27.83
N SER A 613 -54.63 25.83 29.15
CA SER A 613 -53.49 25.61 30.05
C SER A 613 -53.51 24.17 30.54
N THR A 614 -52.35 23.57 30.69
CA THR A 614 -52.22 22.21 31.23
C THR A 614 -52.85 22.14 32.62
N THR A 615 -53.74 21.17 32.83
CA THR A 615 -54.40 20.91 34.11
C THR A 615 -54.16 19.48 34.55
N ILE A 616 -53.82 19.31 35.82
CA ILE A 616 -53.55 18.00 36.43
C ILE A 616 -54.44 17.88 37.66
N SER A 617 -55.22 16.82 37.73
CA SER A 617 -56.24 16.59 38.76
C SER A 617 -56.19 15.16 39.29
N GLY A 618 -56.88 14.87 40.39
CA GLY A 618 -56.83 13.56 41.06
C GLY A 618 -55.66 13.38 42.04
N ILE A 619 -54.80 14.40 42.17
CA ILE A 619 -53.74 14.49 43.17
C ILE A 619 -53.72 15.89 43.80
N SER A 620 -53.11 16.02 44.98
CA SER A 620 -53.00 17.29 45.69
C SER A 620 -52.16 18.30 44.90
N ALA A 621 -52.61 19.55 44.83
CA ALA A 621 -52.01 20.57 43.98
C ALA A 621 -50.57 20.97 44.40
N ASP A 622 -50.20 20.80 45.66
CA ASP A 622 -48.83 21.02 46.18
C ASP A 622 -47.82 20.03 45.62
N LYS A 623 -48.27 18.89 45.08
CA LYS A 623 -47.42 17.89 44.42
C LYS A 623 -47.25 18.14 42.92
N VAL A 624 -47.94 19.14 42.35
CA VAL A 624 -47.96 19.41 40.92
C VAL A 624 -47.07 20.60 40.59
N THR A 625 -46.13 20.40 39.67
CA THR A 625 -45.28 21.47 39.13
C THR A 625 -45.48 21.58 37.62
N ILE A 626 -45.70 22.80 37.12
CA ILE A 626 -45.81 23.10 35.68
C ILE A 626 -44.65 24.00 35.29
N ALA A 627 -43.66 23.45 34.60
CA ALA A 627 -42.53 24.16 34.03
C ALA A 627 -42.75 24.37 32.52
N VAL A 628 -42.86 25.64 32.11
CA VAL A 628 -43.06 25.97 30.68
C VAL A 628 -41.71 26.06 29.99
N SER A 629 -41.46 25.15 29.05
CA SER A 629 -40.24 25.03 28.25
C SER A 629 -38.96 25.17 29.09
N PRO A 630 -38.69 24.33 30.10
CA PRO A 630 -37.47 24.44 30.90
C PRO A 630 -36.22 24.09 30.08
N VAL A 631 -35.03 24.50 30.54
CA VAL A 631 -33.77 24.18 29.84
C VAL A 631 -33.50 22.67 29.92
N ALA A 632 -33.11 22.05 28.80
CA ALA A 632 -32.70 20.66 28.77
C ALA A 632 -31.37 20.50 29.53
N THR A 633 -31.28 19.53 30.42
CA THR A 633 -30.05 19.26 31.19
C THR A 633 -29.04 18.41 30.42
N LEU A 634 -29.46 17.83 29.30
CA LEU A 634 -28.59 17.13 28.35
C LEU A 634 -28.55 17.89 27.03
N SER A 635 -27.35 18.21 26.57
CA SER A 635 -27.12 18.75 25.23
C SER A 635 -27.16 17.62 24.20
N ASP A 636 -28.01 17.75 23.18
CA ASP A 636 -28.13 16.77 22.09
C ASP A 636 -28.33 17.54 20.77
N PRO A 637 -27.42 17.39 19.78
CA PRO A 637 -27.52 18.10 18.50
C PRO A 637 -28.78 17.77 17.69
N LEU A 638 -29.44 16.64 17.97
CA LEU A 638 -30.63 16.20 17.26
C LEU A 638 -31.94 16.65 17.95
N GLY A 639 -31.85 17.30 19.11
CA GLY A 639 -33.01 17.78 19.88
C GLY A 639 -32.89 19.25 20.27
N ASP A 640 -33.98 19.79 20.84
CA ASP A 640 -34.02 21.20 21.26
C ASP A 640 -33.25 21.43 22.57
N ALA A 641 -32.71 22.64 22.75
CA ALA A 641 -32.02 23.04 23.97
C ALA A 641 -32.98 23.25 25.16
N ARG A 642 -34.29 23.27 24.92
CA ARG A 642 -35.35 23.38 25.93
C ARG A 642 -36.28 22.18 25.84
N ILE A 643 -36.80 21.72 26.97
CA ILE A 643 -37.79 20.64 27.04
C ILE A 643 -39.15 21.17 26.54
N MET A 644 -39.47 20.92 25.28
CA MET A 644 -40.65 21.45 24.59
C MET A 644 -41.67 20.37 24.22
N CYS A 645 -41.20 19.23 23.75
CA CYS A 645 -41.99 18.09 23.31
C CYS A 645 -41.06 16.89 23.08
N GLN A 646 -41.60 15.68 22.92
CA GLN A 646 -40.80 14.51 22.56
C GLN A 646 -41.33 13.85 21.29
N TYR A 647 -40.44 13.57 20.36
CA TYR A 647 -40.77 12.86 19.13
C TYR A 647 -40.73 11.33 19.30
N GLN A 648 -41.62 10.62 18.60
CA GLN A 648 -41.80 9.17 18.74
C GLN A 648 -40.90 8.33 17.80
N GLY A 649 -40.13 8.90 16.87
CA GLY A 649 -39.26 8.15 15.93
C GLY A 649 -37.76 8.20 16.27
N GLY A 650 -37.00 7.23 15.76
CA GLY A 650 -35.54 7.06 15.98
C GLY A 650 -34.64 8.14 15.38
N ALA A 651 -33.34 7.85 15.26
CA ALA A 651 -32.17 8.73 15.07
C ALA A 651 -32.15 9.71 13.85
N SER A 652 -33.21 10.46 13.59
CA SER A 652 -33.26 11.49 12.55
C SER A 652 -34.07 12.71 13.01
N TYR A 653 -33.51 13.90 12.74
CA TYR A 653 -33.98 15.20 13.22
C TYR A 653 -35.45 15.48 12.88
N SER A 654 -36.25 15.75 13.91
CA SER A 654 -37.72 15.78 13.81
C SER A 654 -38.32 17.12 14.24
N GLY A 655 -37.93 18.21 13.59
CA GLY A 655 -38.74 19.44 13.56
C GLY A 655 -38.88 20.20 14.89
N GLY A 656 -37.88 20.15 15.78
CA GLY A 656 -37.80 21.03 16.96
C GLY A 656 -38.23 20.44 18.32
N CYS A 657 -38.48 19.12 18.42
CA CYS A 657 -38.71 18.44 19.71
C CYS A 657 -37.41 17.86 20.31
N ASN A 658 -37.47 17.49 21.59
CA ASN A 658 -36.37 16.84 22.30
C ASN A 658 -36.24 15.36 21.95
N THR A 659 -35.01 14.87 22.03
CA THR A 659 -34.72 13.45 21.92
C THR A 659 -35.17 12.70 23.18
N ARG A 660 -35.35 11.39 23.05
CA ARG A 660 -35.73 10.51 24.19
C ARG A 660 -34.73 10.59 25.33
N ALA A 661 -33.44 10.75 24.99
CA ALA A 661 -32.35 10.85 25.96
C ALA A 661 -32.44 12.16 26.76
N GLN A 662 -32.70 13.28 26.09
CA GLN A 662 -32.85 14.58 26.75
C GLN A 662 -33.98 14.59 27.76
N VAL A 663 -35.15 14.05 27.39
CA VAL A 663 -36.31 14.03 28.29
C VAL A 663 -36.08 13.10 29.49
N ARG A 664 -35.54 11.89 29.26
CA ARG A 664 -35.21 10.97 30.36
C ARG A 664 -34.18 11.58 31.30
N HIS A 665 -33.11 12.16 30.75
CA HIS A 665 -32.07 12.78 31.56
C HIS A 665 -32.61 13.97 32.36
N TYR A 666 -33.47 14.80 31.78
CA TYR A 666 -34.11 15.92 32.49
C TYR A 666 -34.86 15.46 33.74
N PHE A 667 -35.79 14.51 33.62
CA PHE A 667 -36.55 14.06 34.79
C PHE A 667 -35.70 13.27 35.80
N ALA A 668 -34.80 12.40 35.32
CA ALA A 668 -33.93 11.62 36.20
C ALA A 668 -32.95 12.51 36.97
N SER A 669 -32.37 13.54 36.34
CA SER A 669 -31.48 14.49 37.02
C SER A 669 -32.22 15.43 37.97
N THR A 670 -33.48 15.77 37.67
CA THR A 670 -34.27 16.68 38.52
C THR A 670 -34.72 16.02 39.81
N TRP A 671 -35.16 14.77 39.75
CA TRP A 671 -35.80 14.11 40.89
C TRP A 671 -34.97 13.00 41.51
N GLY A 672 -33.92 12.55 40.84
CA GLY A 672 -33.23 11.31 41.18
C GLY A 672 -34.18 10.12 41.01
N GLY A 673 -33.70 8.97 40.57
CA GLY A 673 -34.53 7.77 40.47
C GLY A 673 -34.33 7.00 39.19
N GLN A 674 -34.77 5.74 39.21
CA GLN A 674 -34.74 4.88 38.04
C GLN A 674 -36.01 5.12 37.21
N VAL A 675 -35.84 5.28 35.89
CA VAL A 675 -36.97 5.37 34.95
C VAL A 675 -37.64 3.99 34.89
N ALA A 676 -38.68 3.82 35.70
CA ALA A 676 -39.49 2.61 35.74
C ALA A 676 -40.28 2.45 34.43
N LEU A 677 -40.74 3.57 33.86
CA LEU A 677 -41.54 3.58 32.64
C LEU A 677 -41.32 4.86 31.83
N HIS A 678 -41.21 4.72 30.50
CA HIS A 678 -41.26 5.86 29.57
C HIS A 678 -42.20 5.51 28.42
N ARG A 679 -43.33 6.19 28.36
CA ARG A 679 -44.32 6.06 27.29
C ARG A 679 -44.35 7.31 26.42
N CYS A 680 -44.36 7.13 25.11
CA CYS A 680 -44.48 8.25 24.19
C CYS A 680 -45.34 7.97 22.98
N GLN A 681 -46.12 8.98 22.58
CA GLN A 681 -47.00 8.94 21.43
C GLN A 681 -46.96 10.27 20.67
N TYR A 682 -47.03 10.25 19.33
CA TYR A 682 -47.13 11.51 18.57
C TYR A 682 -48.52 12.18 18.76
N GLY A 683 -49.62 11.42 18.60
CA GLY A 683 -50.98 11.92 18.83
C GLY A 683 -51.39 12.05 20.31
N ALA A 684 -52.63 12.48 20.54
CA ALA A 684 -53.23 12.49 21.88
C ALA A 684 -53.45 11.05 22.40
N TYR A 685 -53.23 10.83 23.69
CA TYR A 685 -53.47 9.53 24.31
C TYR A 685 -54.98 9.22 24.35
N PRO A 686 -55.42 8.03 23.89
CA PRO A 686 -56.82 7.65 23.99
C PRO A 686 -57.14 7.09 25.38
N GLY A 687 -57.99 7.77 26.15
CA GLY A 687 -58.61 7.18 27.35
C GLY A 687 -57.69 7.06 28.57
N THR A 688 -57.65 5.88 29.19
CA THR A 688 -56.91 5.59 30.44
C THR A 688 -55.63 4.81 30.15
N LEU A 689 -54.53 5.19 30.79
CA LEU A 689 -53.22 4.57 30.70
C LEU A 689 -52.86 3.94 32.04
N ASP A 690 -52.69 2.62 32.06
CA ASP A 690 -52.22 1.87 33.24
C ASP A 690 -50.69 1.92 33.35
N LEU A 691 -50.15 2.01 34.57
CA LEU A 691 -48.69 1.95 34.79
C LEU A 691 -48.15 0.55 34.53
N SER A 692 -48.90 -0.48 34.92
CA SER A 692 -48.54 -1.88 34.71
C SER A 692 -48.42 -2.26 33.22
N ALA A 693 -48.98 -1.44 32.31
CA ALA A 693 -48.91 -1.67 30.88
C ALA A 693 -47.53 -1.38 30.25
N GLY A 694 -46.56 -0.88 31.03
CA GLY A 694 -45.19 -0.67 30.56
C GLY A 694 -45.02 0.52 29.60
N GLY A 695 -43.76 0.87 29.34
CA GLY A 695 -43.39 1.93 28.40
C GLY A 695 -43.12 1.38 26.99
N ASP A 696 -43.47 2.15 25.97
CA ASP A 696 -43.23 1.83 24.55
C ASP A 696 -42.00 2.56 23.98
N CYS A 697 -41.40 3.46 24.75
CA CYS A 697 -40.22 4.21 24.36
C CYS A 697 -38.95 3.63 24.95
N ALA A 698 -38.54 2.44 24.47
CA ALA A 698 -37.22 1.90 24.75
C ALA A 698 -36.12 2.77 24.12
N CYS A 699 -34.97 2.91 24.81
CA CYS A 699 -33.78 3.58 24.29
C CYS A 699 -32.91 2.51 23.62
N SER A 700 -32.53 2.72 22.35
CA SER A 700 -31.51 1.93 21.66
C SER A 700 -30.23 2.75 21.67
N PRO A 701 -29.09 2.26 22.19
CA PRO A 701 -27.86 3.03 22.24
C PRO A 701 -27.42 3.37 20.81
N THR A 702 -27.45 4.66 20.47
CA THR A 702 -27.04 5.16 19.15
C THR A 702 -25.55 5.47 19.07
N ASN A 703 -24.89 5.61 20.23
CA ASN A 703 -23.47 5.95 20.30
C ASN A 703 -22.63 4.67 20.37
N THR A 704 -21.73 4.51 19.42
CA THR A 704 -20.67 3.49 19.46
C THR A 704 -19.31 4.18 19.45
N CYS A 705 -18.27 3.55 20.00
CA CYS A 705 -16.91 4.08 19.99
C CYS A 705 -16.44 4.43 18.56
N ALA A 706 -16.90 3.65 17.58
CA ALA A 706 -16.61 3.83 16.17
C ALA A 706 -17.26 5.09 15.56
N ILE A 707 -18.50 5.41 15.94
CA ILE A 707 -19.23 6.59 15.44
C ILE A 707 -18.62 7.87 16.03
N GLU A 708 -18.29 7.84 17.32
CA GLU A 708 -17.66 8.98 18.02
C GLU A 708 -16.15 9.09 17.77
N ARG A 709 -15.58 8.17 16.96
CA ARG A 709 -14.14 8.12 16.63
C ARG A 709 -13.24 8.14 17.87
N THR A 710 -13.60 7.38 18.89
CA THR A 710 -12.84 7.28 20.15
C THR A 710 -12.15 5.93 20.26
N SER A 711 -10.93 5.92 20.79
CA SER A 711 -10.06 4.74 20.83
C SER A 711 -9.64 4.32 22.24
N CYS A 712 -10.04 5.07 23.27
CA CYS A 712 -9.80 4.72 24.67
C CYS A 712 -10.76 5.45 25.62
N GLY A 713 -10.88 4.96 26.86
CA GLY A 713 -11.68 5.60 27.91
C GLY A 713 -13.17 5.25 27.86
N THR A 714 -14.00 6.02 28.57
CA THR A 714 -15.45 5.77 28.68
C THR A 714 -16.27 6.92 28.09
N LEU A 715 -17.33 6.61 27.36
CA LEU A 715 -18.31 7.58 26.82
C LEU A 715 -19.72 7.32 27.35
N PRO A 716 -20.62 8.31 27.37
CA PRO A 716 -22.04 8.07 27.58
C PRO A 716 -22.65 7.30 26.39
N ASP A 717 -23.45 6.27 26.66
CA ASP A 717 -24.07 5.41 25.63
C ASP A 717 -25.31 6.00 24.96
N GLY A 718 -25.69 7.24 25.31
CA GLY A 718 -26.90 7.91 24.84
C GLY A 718 -28.19 7.45 25.52
N CYS A 719 -28.12 6.50 26.44
CA CYS A 719 -29.25 5.95 27.19
C CYS A 719 -29.12 6.09 28.71
N GLY A 720 -28.08 6.81 29.17
CA GLY A 720 -27.80 7.03 30.60
C GLY A 720 -26.83 6.01 31.21
N GLY A 721 -26.26 5.12 30.39
CA GLY A 721 -25.15 4.24 30.74
C GLY A 721 -23.81 4.73 30.18
N THR A 722 -22.75 3.92 30.36
CA THR A 722 -21.41 4.21 29.86
C THR A 722 -20.89 3.11 28.95
N LEU A 723 -20.31 3.50 27.82
CA LEU A 723 -19.65 2.66 26.83
C LEU A 723 -18.14 2.70 27.06
N SER A 724 -17.48 1.53 27.12
CA SER A 724 -16.03 1.43 27.28
C SER A 724 -15.34 1.23 25.93
N CYS A 725 -14.46 2.15 25.56
CA CYS A 725 -13.82 2.23 24.24
C CYS A 725 -12.36 1.74 24.22
N GLY A 726 -11.96 0.94 25.21
CA GLY A 726 -10.64 0.30 25.29
C GLY A 726 -9.56 1.10 26.02
N THR A 727 -8.32 0.61 25.95
CA THR A 727 -7.12 1.19 26.57
C THR A 727 -6.01 1.38 25.54
N CYS A 728 -5.16 2.40 25.71
CA CYS A 728 -4.07 2.69 24.78
C CYS A 728 -2.89 1.70 24.88
N PRO A 729 -2.07 1.57 23.81
CA PRO A 729 -0.78 0.88 23.86
C PRO A 729 0.16 1.48 24.92
N SER A 730 1.10 0.71 25.44
CA SER A 730 1.96 1.09 26.58
C SER A 730 2.81 2.35 26.38
N THR A 731 2.99 2.79 25.14
CA THR A 731 3.75 4.00 24.77
C THR A 731 2.88 5.26 24.67
N GLN A 732 1.57 5.16 24.89
CA GLN A 732 0.61 6.25 24.73
C GLN A 732 -0.31 6.40 25.94
N SER A 733 -0.82 7.62 26.16
CA SER A 733 -1.83 7.90 27.18
C SER A 733 -3.16 8.28 26.56
N CYS A 734 -4.26 7.90 27.22
CA CYS A 734 -5.60 8.27 26.76
C CYS A 734 -5.80 9.79 26.95
N GLY A 735 -6.05 10.50 25.86
CA GLY A 735 -6.09 11.96 25.80
C GLY A 735 -4.73 12.64 25.49
N GLY A 736 -3.64 11.88 25.35
CA GLY A 736 -2.30 12.46 25.23
C GLY A 736 -1.98 13.06 23.85
N SER A 737 -2.86 12.92 22.86
CA SER A 737 -2.85 13.68 21.59
C SER A 737 -3.40 15.11 21.73
N GLY A 738 -3.90 15.50 22.92
CA GLY A 738 -4.62 16.76 23.14
C GLY A 738 -6.11 16.68 22.82
N THR A 739 -6.59 15.53 22.35
CA THR A 739 -8.01 15.24 22.11
C THR A 739 -8.50 14.19 23.11
N PRO A 740 -9.56 14.46 23.92
CA PRO A 740 -10.09 13.50 24.87
C PRO A 740 -10.47 12.17 24.21
N ASN A 741 -10.23 11.06 24.92
CA ASN A 741 -10.67 9.71 24.53
C ASN A 741 -10.04 9.17 23.22
N LEU A 742 -8.91 9.77 22.80
CA LEU A 742 -8.03 9.31 21.74
C LEU A 742 -6.64 9.00 22.30
N CYS A 743 -5.99 7.96 21.78
CA CYS A 743 -4.64 7.61 22.21
C CYS A 743 -3.60 8.53 21.57
N GLY A 744 -2.67 9.06 22.38
CA GLY A 744 -1.54 9.85 21.89
C GLY A 744 -0.57 10.25 23.01
N GLY A 745 0.54 10.92 22.65
CA GLY A 745 1.54 11.45 23.59
C GLY A 745 2.40 10.39 24.28
N CYS A 746 3.72 10.64 24.43
CA CYS A 746 4.61 9.76 25.19
C CYS A 746 4.44 9.98 26.71
N PRO A 747 4.63 8.93 27.55
CA PRO A 747 4.47 9.03 29.01
C PRO A 747 5.39 10.10 29.61
N ALA A 748 4.86 10.83 30.59
CA ALA A 748 5.54 11.95 31.26
C ALA A 748 6.87 11.48 31.89
N GLY A 749 7.99 11.91 31.32
CA GLY A 749 9.32 11.62 31.87
C GLY A 749 10.51 11.72 30.91
N GLN A 750 10.31 11.76 29.59
CA GLN A 750 11.42 11.94 28.64
C GLN A 750 11.31 13.27 27.89
N ARG A 751 12.14 14.24 28.28
CA ARG A 751 12.49 15.39 27.43
C ARG A 751 13.52 14.92 26.42
N LEU A 752 13.19 14.94 25.13
CA LEU A 752 14.21 14.99 24.09
C LEU A 752 14.46 16.44 23.71
N ALA A 753 15.72 16.84 23.81
CA ALA A 753 16.22 18.14 23.43
C ALA A 753 16.49 18.19 21.92
N GLY A 754 15.87 19.16 21.23
CA GLY A 754 16.30 19.75 19.94
C GLY A 754 16.24 18.87 18.68
N PRO A 755 16.27 19.45 17.45
CA PRO A 755 16.89 20.73 17.12
C PRO A 755 15.97 21.76 16.42
N ARG A 756 16.37 23.03 16.52
CA ARG A 756 16.04 24.10 15.56
C ARG A 756 16.79 23.79 14.25
N TYR A 757 16.31 23.97 13.02
CA TYR A 757 16.01 25.19 12.23
C TYR A 757 15.79 24.68 10.77
N PRO A 758 15.26 25.43 9.78
CA PRO A 758 15.50 26.86 9.46
C PRO A 758 14.30 27.80 9.67
#